data_AF-A0A7C4G8N6-F1
#
_entry.id   AF-A0A7C4G8N6-F1
#
_cell.length_a   1.000
_cell.length_b   1.000
_cell.length_c   1.000
_cell.angle_alpha   90.00
_cell.angle_beta   90.00
_cell.angle_gamma   90.00
#
_symmetry.space_group_name_H-M   'P 1'
#
loop_
_entity.id
_entity.type
_entity.pdbx_description
1 polymer ?
#
loop_
_entity_poly.entity_id
_entity_poly.type
_entity_poly.pdbx_seq_one_letter_code
_entity_poly.pdbx_strand_id
1 'polypeptide(L)'
;MSLLTKLLERFEKRNYTEELIKERRKSLWNTSLTGVAITGDNALRASAVYACVRLLSESVAMLPLVLYRQNGRSKEKALDHPLYGLLHDAPNGEMTAFDYRQLLMVHLCLRGNAYSYIEYAPNGRVIGLWPLNPDSVQVMRDVRTGLLVYAVELPERFGKEYRFIAQENIWHLRGLGRDGIMGYSPIRLAREAIGLSLAAEGFGASFFANEAEPGFVLVHPGKLGDDAYKRLKSSWEERHRGFERAHRVAILEEGMKVEKIGISPDDAQFLETRKFQINEIARIFRVPPHMIGDLDRATFSNIEHMGLEFVTYTLMPWLVNIEQSISLNLLTETERKQFYAKHTVAGLLRGDIESRYRAYSVARQWGWMSVDDIRELEEMNPLPKGMGDKYLEPLNMSAVGIETERNLAQISERRDERRAQAVKTRRKLMEEYGKVFSDAFARVYRRERNDLLNAAKKKVKINVNEFLNYLDEFYPEHREYIKKNMGKVMETYANLVADAATEEVGKDDYDRDSIKRYSDAYVERLAQRMEYYSRERITNAINIAQRNNNDVLEQLEEEMSDWDTTRAEFDASKESVRANGAITLFAFTTLDVAFITWVASGKENCPICDELDGKKIGISQKFVSAGDVLNQNGEPYHVRQDHAHPPLHDGCDCMIVAG
;
A
#
# COMPACT_ATOMS: atom_id res chain seq x y z
N MET A 1 41.61 24.83 14.46
CA MET A 1 42.35 23.98 15.44
C MET A 1 41.79 22.58 15.35
N SER A 2 42.65 21.57 15.18
CA SER A 2 42.20 20.18 15.03
C SER A 2 41.74 19.59 16.37
N LEU A 3 40.88 18.57 16.31
CA LEU A 3 40.37 17.85 17.50
C LEU A 3 41.49 17.48 18.49
N LEU A 4 42.62 17.04 17.96
CA LEU A 4 43.74 16.57 18.73
C LEU A 4 44.40 17.69 19.57
N THR A 5 44.49 18.90 19.02
CA THR A 5 44.96 20.07 19.78
C THR A 5 44.01 20.41 20.92
N LYS A 6 42.69 20.32 20.69
CA LYS A 6 41.67 20.59 21.72
C LYS A 6 41.71 19.59 22.88
N LEU A 7 41.99 18.32 22.58
CA LEU A 7 42.16 17.28 23.61
C LEU A 7 43.43 17.49 24.45
N LEU A 8 44.46 18.15 23.90
CA LEU A 8 45.72 18.40 24.61
C LEU A 8 45.68 19.65 25.51
N GLU A 9 44.92 20.69 25.16
CA GLU A 9 44.91 21.98 25.88
C GLU A 9 44.06 22.01 27.16
N ARG A 10 43.04 21.14 27.30
CA ARG A 10 41.96 21.33 28.29
C ARG A 10 41.94 20.39 29.52
N PHE A 11 42.82 19.39 29.66
CA PHE A 11 42.59 18.30 30.64
C PHE A 11 43.78 17.92 31.54
N GLU A 12 43.50 17.69 32.83
CA GLU A 12 44.42 17.16 33.84
C GLU A 12 44.70 15.66 33.64
N LYS A 13 45.97 15.24 33.81
CA LYS A 13 46.35 13.82 33.90
C LYS A 13 45.77 13.22 35.19
N ARG A 14 44.67 12.47 35.10
CA ARG A 14 44.19 11.62 36.21
C ARG A 14 44.79 10.22 36.09
N ASN A 15 45.45 9.77 37.16
CA ASN A 15 46.01 8.42 37.27
C ASN A 15 44.90 7.39 37.50
N TYR A 16 44.14 7.03 36.47
CA TYR A 16 43.47 5.73 36.44
C TYR A 16 44.52 4.72 35.97
N THR A 17 44.78 3.67 36.76
CA THR A 17 45.88 2.72 36.51
C THR A 17 45.75 2.07 35.12
N GLU A 18 46.79 2.16 34.30
CA GLU A 18 46.86 1.60 32.94
C GLU A 18 46.52 0.09 32.87
N GLU A 19 46.65 -0.63 33.97
CA GLU A 19 46.36 -2.06 34.09
C GLU A 19 44.87 -2.40 33.82
N LEU A 20 43.93 -1.57 34.27
CA LEU A 20 42.48 -1.75 34.03
C LEU A 20 42.09 -1.62 32.54
N ILE A 21 42.91 -0.91 31.76
CA ILE A 21 42.68 -0.63 30.35
C ILE A 21 43.34 -1.72 29.47
N LYS A 22 44.53 -2.20 29.86
CA LYS A 22 45.27 -3.26 29.15
C LYS A 22 44.57 -4.63 29.17
N GLU A 23 43.85 -4.99 30.23
CA GLU A 23 43.13 -6.28 30.30
C GLU A 23 41.94 -6.38 29.32
N ARG A 24 41.26 -5.27 29.00
CA ARG A 24 40.03 -5.31 28.17
C ARG A 24 40.29 -5.37 26.66
N ARG A 25 41.48 -4.96 26.21
CA ARG A 25 41.87 -4.92 24.78
C ARG A 25 42.17 -6.31 24.18
N LYS A 26 42.41 -7.32 25.04
CA LYS A 26 42.62 -8.73 24.65
C LYS A 26 41.30 -9.53 24.50
N SER A 27 40.21 -8.91 24.04
CA SER A 27 38.97 -9.67 23.75
C SER A 27 39.12 -10.46 22.44
N LEU A 28 39.75 -11.62 22.61
CA LEU A 28 39.91 -12.85 21.83
C LEU A 28 38.78 -13.32 20.87
N TRP A 29 37.87 -12.48 20.36
CA TRP A 29 36.66 -12.97 19.67
C TRP A 29 36.23 -12.15 18.44
N ASN A 30 37.19 -11.72 17.62
CA ASN A 30 36.91 -11.11 16.31
C ASN A 30 37.09 -12.08 15.14
N THR A 31 37.59 -13.29 15.37
CA THR A 31 37.74 -14.31 14.32
C THR A 31 36.44 -15.11 14.20
N SER A 32 35.92 -15.23 12.98
CA SER A 32 34.81 -16.14 12.67
C SER A 32 35.25 -17.61 12.74
N LEU A 33 34.30 -18.53 12.79
CA LEU A 33 34.55 -19.97 12.70
C LEU A 33 35.17 -20.37 11.35
N THR A 34 35.00 -19.55 10.30
CA THR A 34 35.72 -19.71 9.02
C THR A 34 37.19 -19.30 9.10
N GLY A 35 37.66 -18.78 10.23
CA GLY A 35 39.04 -18.32 10.43
C GLY A 35 39.32 -16.90 9.97
N VAL A 36 38.31 -16.19 9.43
CA VAL A 36 38.44 -14.80 8.95
C VAL A 36 38.27 -13.83 10.11
N ALA A 37 39.23 -12.93 10.32
CA ALA A 37 39.10 -11.86 11.31
C ALA A 37 38.17 -10.75 10.81
N ILE A 38 37.12 -10.44 11.58
CA ILE A 38 36.14 -9.39 11.28
C ILE A 38 36.48 -8.13 12.06
N THR A 39 36.94 -7.11 11.34
CA THR A 39 37.19 -5.75 11.82
C THR A 39 36.25 -4.77 11.09
N GLY A 40 36.21 -3.49 11.50
CA GLY A 40 35.46 -2.48 10.74
C GLY A 40 35.87 -2.42 9.27
N ASP A 41 37.18 -2.36 9.02
CA ASP A 41 37.72 -2.24 7.67
C ASP A 41 37.50 -3.49 6.83
N ASN A 42 37.70 -4.68 7.41
CA ASN A 42 37.52 -5.93 6.67
C ASN A 42 36.03 -6.25 6.44
N ALA A 43 35.15 -5.91 7.39
CA ALA A 43 33.71 -6.10 7.21
C ALA A 43 33.17 -5.30 6.03
N LEU A 44 33.66 -4.07 5.82
CA LEU A 44 33.30 -3.24 4.67
C LEU A 44 33.80 -3.80 3.32
N ARG A 45 34.68 -4.80 3.30
CA ARG A 45 35.05 -5.49 2.05
C ARG A 45 33.95 -6.43 1.57
N ALA A 46 33.08 -6.90 2.46
CA ALA A 46 31.89 -7.64 2.05
C ALA A 46 30.90 -6.67 1.39
N SER A 47 30.60 -6.89 0.12
CA SER A 47 29.80 -5.97 -0.69
C SER A 47 28.43 -5.65 -0.08
N ALA A 48 27.75 -6.66 0.49
CA ALA A 48 26.47 -6.48 1.16
C ALA A 48 26.57 -5.60 2.42
N VAL A 49 27.64 -5.74 3.21
CA VAL A 49 27.89 -4.89 4.39
C VAL A 49 28.13 -3.45 3.95
N TYR A 50 29.02 -3.25 2.96
CA TYR A 50 29.29 -1.93 2.41
C TYR A 50 28.01 -1.27 1.89
N ALA A 51 27.21 -1.98 1.09
CA ALA A 51 25.96 -1.47 0.54
C ALA A 51 24.97 -1.07 1.64
N CYS A 52 24.79 -1.90 2.69
CA CYS A 52 23.91 -1.57 3.80
C CYS A 52 24.38 -0.36 4.60
N VAL A 53 25.66 -0.32 4.96
CA VAL A 53 26.27 0.79 5.73
C VAL A 53 26.18 2.08 4.93
N ARG A 54 26.52 2.02 3.63
CA ARG A 54 26.43 3.16 2.72
C ARG A 54 25.00 3.67 2.61
N LEU A 55 24.04 2.79 2.30
CA LEU A 55 22.63 3.15 2.17
C LEU A 55 22.09 3.82 3.43
N LEU A 56 22.31 3.23 4.61
CA LEU A 56 21.82 3.79 5.88
C LEU A 56 22.49 5.12 6.22
N SER A 57 23.81 5.20 6.08
CA SER A 57 24.56 6.41 6.44
C SER A 57 24.26 7.58 5.50
N GLU A 58 24.20 7.36 4.18
CA GLU A 58 23.82 8.38 3.19
C GLU A 58 22.36 8.82 3.39
N SER A 59 21.45 7.86 3.63
CA SER A 59 20.02 8.15 3.82
C SER A 59 19.76 9.02 5.04
N VAL A 60 20.47 8.80 6.15
CA VAL A 60 20.35 9.66 7.34
C VAL A 60 21.06 10.99 7.13
N ALA A 61 22.23 10.98 6.50
CA ALA A 61 23.03 12.19 6.29
C ALA A 61 22.34 13.23 5.40
N MET A 62 21.64 12.79 4.36
CA MET A 62 20.93 13.67 3.44
C MET A 62 19.69 14.35 4.05
N LEU A 63 19.18 13.86 5.19
CA LEU A 63 18.03 14.46 5.85
C LEU A 63 18.46 15.71 6.63
N PRO A 64 17.85 16.88 6.35
CA PRO A 64 18.12 18.07 7.13
C PRO A 64 17.73 17.85 8.59
N LEU A 65 18.67 18.09 9.50
CA LEU A 65 18.47 18.03 10.94
C LEU A 65 18.37 19.46 11.48
N VAL A 66 17.16 19.81 11.90
CA VAL A 66 16.80 21.20 12.24
C VAL A 66 16.47 21.29 13.72
N LEU A 67 16.99 22.32 14.38
CA LEU A 67 16.57 22.67 15.74
C LEU A 67 15.36 23.60 15.66
N TYR A 68 14.26 23.20 16.29
CA TYR A 68 13.03 23.97 16.38
C TYR A 68 12.84 24.54 17.78
N ARG A 69 12.20 25.71 17.86
CA ARG A 69 11.63 26.31 19.06
C ARG A 69 10.11 26.09 19.05
N GLN A 70 9.58 25.59 20.16
CA GLN A 70 8.17 25.37 20.39
C GLN A 70 7.57 26.56 21.14
N ASN A 71 6.67 27.29 20.49
CA ASN A 71 5.92 28.41 21.05
C ASN A 71 4.43 28.03 21.10
N GLY A 72 4.02 27.32 22.15
CA GLY A 72 2.66 26.80 22.30
C GLY A 72 2.34 25.77 21.21
N ARG A 73 1.44 26.09 20.28
CA ARG A 73 1.11 25.25 19.10
C ARG A 73 1.98 25.52 17.88
N SER A 74 2.71 26.63 17.86
CA SER A 74 3.60 27.01 16.75
C SER A 74 5.00 26.44 16.94
N LYS A 75 5.67 26.13 15.82
CA LYS A 75 7.05 25.68 15.76
C LYS A 75 7.83 26.57 14.79
N GLU A 76 8.99 27.04 15.21
CA GLU A 76 9.84 27.94 14.43
C GLU A 76 11.26 27.39 14.38
N LYS A 77 12.01 27.62 13.30
CA LYS A 77 13.43 27.25 13.23
C LYS A 77 14.21 28.13 14.21
N ALA A 78 15.01 27.52 15.09
CA ALA A 78 15.77 28.23 16.11
C ALA A 78 17.09 28.79 15.55
N LEU A 79 17.01 29.67 14.54
CA LEU A 79 18.17 30.20 13.79
C LEU A 79 19.19 30.94 14.68
N ASP A 80 18.73 31.50 15.79
CA ASP A 80 19.52 32.24 16.76
C ASP A 80 20.23 31.35 17.79
N HIS A 81 19.86 30.06 17.86
CA HIS A 81 20.43 29.12 18.81
C HIS A 81 21.75 28.54 18.26
N PRO A 82 22.88 28.55 19.02
CA PRO A 82 24.19 28.08 18.52
C PRO A 82 24.17 26.65 17.95
N LEU A 83 23.42 25.76 18.60
CA LEU A 83 23.28 24.37 18.16
C LEU A 83 22.60 24.21 16.79
N TYR A 84 21.82 25.19 16.31
CA TYR A 84 21.21 25.14 14.99
C TYR A 84 22.27 25.00 13.89
N GLY A 85 23.25 25.91 13.85
CA GLY A 85 24.30 25.89 12.83
C GLY A 85 25.19 24.64 12.92
N LEU A 86 25.42 24.14 14.14
CA LEU A 86 26.21 22.92 14.35
C LEU A 86 25.52 21.66 13.82
N LEU A 87 24.20 21.56 13.98
CA LEU A 87 23.43 20.42 13.50
C LEU A 87 23.08 20.52 12.01
N HIS A 88 22.83 21.73 11.51
CA HIS A 88 22.35 21.98 10.16
C HIS A 88 23.49 22.18 9.14
N ASP A 89 24.49 23.01 9.45
CA ASP A 89 25.49 23.48 8.49
C ASP A 89 26.83 22.74 8.66
N ALA A 90 27.48 22.91 9.82
CA ALA A 90 28.80 22.39 10.09
C ALA A 90 29.02 22.17 11.60
N PRO A 91 29.22 20.93 12.07
CA PRO A 91 29.40 20.63 13.49
C PRO A 91 30.77 21.08 14.02
N ASN A 92 31.73 21.28 13.13
CA ASN A 92 33.06 21.78 13.42
C ASN A 92 33.68 22.34 12.12
N GLY A 93 34.90 22.87 12.21
CA GLY A 93 35.59 23.48 11.06
C GLY A 93 36.22 22.51 10.06
N GLU A 94 36.06 21.19 10.23
CA GLU A 94 36.71 20.17 9.39
C GLU A 94 35.74 19.40 8.49
N MET A 95 34.43 19.45 8.75
CA MET A 95 33.44 18.65 8.04
C MET A 95 32.08 19.33 7.94
N THR A 96 31.33 18.99 6.90
CA THR A 96 29.94 19.42 6.78
C THR A 96 29.04 18.64 7.73
N ALA A 97 27.82 19.14 7.97
CA ALA A 97 26.83 18.40 8.75
C ALA A 97 26.41 17.08 8.09
N PHE A 98 26.48 16.99 6.75
CA PHE A 98 26.27 15.73 6.02
C PHE A 98 27.34 14.71 6.40
N ASP A 99 28.62 15.04 6.23
CA ASP A 99 29.75 14.14 6.48
C ASP A 99 29.75 13.63 7.93
N TYR A 100 29.43 14.53 8.86
CA TYR A 100 29.35 14.18 10.28
C TYR A 100 28.22 13.20 10.59
N ARG A 101 27.00 13.45 10.11
CA ARG A 101 25.87 12.51 10.31
C ARG A 101 26.14 11.17 9.64
N GLN A 102 26.74 11.19 8.44
CA GLN A 102 27.16 9.98 7.74
C GLN A 102 28.15 9.19 8.60
N LEU A 103 29.19 9.84 9.13
CA LEU A 103 30.20 9.20 9.97
C LEU A 103 29.62 8.64 11.28
N LEU A 104 28.73 9.38 11.95
CA LEU A 104 28.04 8.87 13.14
C LEU A 104 27.26 7.59 12.84
N MET A 105 26.56 7.55 11.69
CA MET A 105 25.85 6.35 11.27
C MET A 105 26.79 5.21 10.90
N VAL A 106 27.91 5.47 10.24
CA VAL A 106 28.96 4.45 9.99
C VAL A 106 29.44 3.85 11.31
N HIS A 107 29.74 4.69 12.31
CA HIS A 107 30.13 4.24 13.65
C HIS A 107 29.04 3.38 14.31
N LEU A 108 27.77 3.79 14.24
CA LEU A 108 26.65 2.99 14.75
C LEU A 108 26.49 1.66 14.03
N CYS A 109 26.56 1.63 12.69
CA CYS A 109 26.42 0.41 11.92
C CYS A 109 27.57 -0.57 12.17
N LEU A 110 28.80 -0.09 12.34
CA LEU A 110 29.97 -0.96 12.54
C LEU A 110 30.20 -1.33 14.01
N ARG A 111 29.90 -0.44 14.96
CA ARG A 111 30.26 -0.61 16.39
C ARG A 111 29.09 -0.53 17.34
N GLY A 112 27.91 -0.13 16.87
CA GLY A 112 26.73 0.10 17.71
C GLY A 112 26.83 1.35 18.58
N ASN A 113 27.94 2.09 18.48
CA ASN A 113 28.24 3.22 19.34
C ASN A 113 28.94 4.28 18.51
N ALA A 114 28.49 5.53 18.64
CA ALA A 114 29.12 6.69 18.05
C ALA A 114 29.35 7.74 19.13
N TYR A 115 30.50 8.42 19.07
CA TYR A 115 30.92 9.36 20.09
C TYR A 115 31.28 10.69 19.46
N SER A 116 30.99 11.78 20.15
CA SER A 116 31.49 13.09 19.80
C SER A 116 31.89 13.87 21.03
N TYR A 117 33.08 14.45 21.00
CA TYR A 117 33.51 15.41 21.99
C TYR A 117 32.72 16.71 21.82
N ILE A 118 32.09 17.16 22.91
CA ILE A 118 31.32 18.39 22.96
C ILE A 118 32.25 19.51 23.40
N GLU A 119 32.45 20.46 22.49
CA GLU A 119 33.21 21.66 22.78
C GLU A 119 32.28 22.76 23.28
N TYR A 120 32.54 23.20 24.51
CA TYR A 120 31.85 24.33 25.11
C TYR A 120 32.67 25.62 25.03
N ALA A 121 31.98 26.73 24.77
CA ALA A 121 32.47 28.08 25.02
C ALA A 121 32.55 28.37 26.53
N PRO A 122 33.30 29.40 26.96
CA PRO A 122 33.42 29.74 28.38
C PRO A 122 32.09 30.02 29.10
N ASN A 123 31.05 30.42 28.35
CA ASN A 123 29.70 30.64 28.87
C ASN A 123 28.82 29.38 28.88
N GLY A 124 29.40 28.20 28.64
CA GLY A 124 28.70 26.91 28.68
C GLY A 124 27.89 26.56 27.43
N ARG A 125 27.95 27.37 26.35
CA ARG A 125 27.28 27.06 25.08
C ARG A 125 28.06 26.05 24.26
N VAL A 126 27.37 25.11 23.62
CA VAL A 126 27.98 24.19 22.66
C VAL A 126 28.39 24.96 21.40
N ILE A 127 29.67 24.87 21.03
CA ILE A 127 30.26 25.55 19.87
C ILE A 127 30.95 24.60 18.88
N GLY A 128 31.00 23.30 19.20
CA GLY A 128 31.57 22.31 18.31
C GLY A 128 31.26 20.89 18.75
N LEU A 129 31.06 20.01 17.77
CA LEU A 129 30.89 18.58 17.94
C LEU A 129 31.96 17.87 17.13
N TRP A 130 32.81 17.09 17.80
CA TRP A 130 33.98 16.49 17.19
C TRP A 130 33.89 14.97 17.26
N PRO A 131 33.71 14.26 16.14
CA PRO A 131 33.55 12.81 16.17
C PRO A 131 34.82 12.13 16.67
N LEU A 132 34.64 11.14 17.54
CA LEU A 132 35.72 10.28 18.03
C LEU A 132 35.59 8.90 17.40
N ASN A 133 36.71 8.28 17.04
CA ASN A 133 36.72 6.91 16.56
C ASN A 133 36.29 5.98 17.71
N PRO A 134 35.19 5.19 17.58
CA PRO A 134 34.73 4.31 18.63
C PRO A 134 35.76 3.28 19.11
N ASP A 135 36.70 2.87 18.25
CA ASP A 135 37.76 1.93 18.61
C ASP A 135 38.82 2.54 19.54
N SER A 136 38.84 3.87 19.65
CA SER A 136 39.71 4.61 20.56
C SER A 136 39.04 4.97 21.89
N VAL A 137 37.75 4.64 22.08
CA VAL A 137 36.97 5.06 23.25
C VAL A 137 36.60 3.85 24.11
N GLN A 138 36.92 3.92 25.40
CA GLN A 138 36.47 2.97 26.41
C GLN A 138 35.56 3.67 27.43
N VAL A 139 34.35 3.13 27.60
CA VAL A 139 33.40 3.62 28.59
C VAL A 139 33.59 2.88 29.91
N MET A 140 33.72 3.65 30.99
CA MET A 140 33.92 3.19 32.35
C MET A 140 32.96 3.92 33.29
N ARG A 141 32.82 3.42 34.52
CA ARG A 141 32.21 4.18 35.62
C ARG A 141 33.32 4.58 36.59
N ASP A 142 33.30 5.84 37.00
CA ASP A 142 34.17 6.30 38.07
C ASP A 142 33.75 5.59 39.38
N VAL A 143 34.72 4.97 40.06
CA VAL A 143 34.46 4.15 41.25
C VAL A 143 33.95 5.00 42.42
N ARG A 144 34.28 6.29 42.47
CA ARG A 144 33.88 7.19 43.56
C ARG A 144 32.53 7.84 43.30
N THR A 145 32.29 8.31 42.08
CA THR A 145 31.06 9.08 41.75
C THR A 145 29.97 8.24 41.12
N GLY A 146 30.30 7.06 40.58
CA GLY A 146 29.39 6.20 39.82
C GLY A 146 29.04 6.74 38.43
N LEU A 147 29.49 7.96 38.08
CA LEU A 147 29.23 8.61 36.79
C LEU A 147 30.05 7.95 35.67
N LEU A 148 29.56 8.07 34.43
CA LEU A 148 30.31 7.57 33.29
C LEU A 148 31.54 8.43 33.03
N VAL A 149 32.64 7.78 32.68
CA VAL A 149 33.89 8.41 32.24
C VAL A 149 34.35 7.71 30.97
N TYR A 150 34.83 8.50 30.02
CA TYR A 150 35.25 8.03 28.70
C TYR A 150 36.77 8.13 28.61
N ALA A 151 37.46 7.01 28.55
CA ALA A 151 38.89 6.95 28.30
C ALA A 151 39.12 6.93 26.78
N VAL A 152 39.71 8.00 26.26
CA VAL A 152 40.02 8.17 24.83
C VAL A 152 41.51 7.98 24.62
N GLU A 153 41.88 7.05 23.76
CA GLU A 153 43.26 6.77 23.40
C GLU A 153 43.77 7.77 22.36
N LEU A 154 44.90 8.40 22.65
CA LEU A 154 45.57 9.29 21.71
C LEU A 154 46.40 8.50 20.68
N PRO A 155 46.56 9.01 19.44
CA PRO A 155 47.40 8.39 18.43
C PRO A 155 48.84 8.12 18.90
N GLU A 156 49.50 7.12 18.32
CA GLU A 156 50.86 6.66 18.71
C GLU A 156 51.91 7.78 18.78
N ARG A 157 51.86 8.74 17.86
CA ARG A 157 52.77 9.90 17.84
C ARG A 157 52.66 10.80 19.09
N PHE A 158 51.65 10.59 19.94
CA PHE A 158 51.44 11.25 21.23
C PHE A 158 51.59 10.30 22.43
N GLY A 159 52.28 9.17 22.24
CA GLY A 159 52.67 8.26 23.32
C GLY A 159 51.61 7.22 23.71
N LYS A 160 50.52 7.05 22.94
CA LYS A 160 49.43 6.09 23.27
C LYS A 160 48.84 6.31 24.68
N GLU A 161 48.87 7.54 25.17
CA GLU A 161 48.26 7.90 26.45
C GLU A 161 46.73 7.90 26.35
N TYR A 162 46.06 7.59 27.46
CA TYR A 162 44.63 7.78 27.61
C TYR A 162 44.31 9.18 28.17
N ARG A 163 43.25 9.78 27.65
CA ARG A 163 42.61 10.99 28.20
C ARG A 163 41.23 10.63 28.72
N PHE A 164 40.96 11.00 29.96
CA PHE A 164 39.69 10.73 30.62
C PHE A 164 38.78 11.95 30.48
N ILE A 165 37.65 11.76 29.82
CA ILE A 165 36.69 12.81 29.52
C ILE A 165 35.40 12.51 30.31
N ALA A 166 34.89 13.53 30.99
CA ALA A 166 33.67 13.44 31.77
C ALA A 166 32.44 13.26 30.86
N GLN A 167 31.36 12.69 31.41
CA GLN A 167 30.16 12.36 30.65
C GLN A 167 29.53 13.57 29.96
N GLU A 168 29.52 14.72 30.62
CA GLU A 168 28.96 15.98 30.12
C GLU A 168 29.71 16.54 28.89
N ASN A 169 30.93 16.08 28.65
CA ASN A 169 31.76 16.48 27.51
C ASN A 169 31.73 15.48 26.35
N ILE A 170 30.99 14.37 26.47
CA ILE A 170 30.85 13.37 25.41
C ILE A 170 29.38 13.18 25.07
N TRP A 171 29.04 13.47 23.82
CA TRP A 171 27.82 12.97 23.23
C TRP A 171 28.03 11.53 22.77
N HIS A 172 27.48 10.58 23.53
CA HIS A 172 27.49 9.16 23.19
C HIS A 172 26.12 8.75 22.63
N LEU A 173 26.09 8.38 21.36
CA LEU A 173 24.94 7.82 20.67
C LEU A 173 25.05 6.29 20.63
N ARG A 174 23.98 5.60 21.00
CA ARG A 174 23.96 4.15 21.20
C ARG A 174 22.91 3.52 20.30
N GLY A 175 23.26 2.41 19.64
CA GLY A 175 22.31 1.53 18.98
C GLY A 175 21.67 0.55 19.96
N LEU A 176 21.09 -0.53 19.42
CA LEU A 176 20.54 -1.64 20.21
C LEU A 176 21.61 -2.18 21.18
N GLY A 177 21.31 -2.27 22.47
CA GLY A 177 22.24 -2.71 23.51
C GLY A 177 21.55 -3.46 24.65
N ARG A 178 22.34 -3.96 25.62
CA ARG A 178 21.82 -4.75 26.76
C ARG A 178 21.51 -3.93 28.00
N ASP A 179 22.39 -2.99 28.30
CA ASP A 179 22.55 -2.39 29.64
C ASP A 179 22.20 -0.89 29.66
N GLY A 180 21.78 -0.34 28.51
CA GLY A 180 21.53 1.09 28.32
C GLY A 180 22.79 1.96 28.32
N ILE A 181 23.99 1.37 28.48
CA ILE A 181 25.27 2.08 28.51
C ILE A 181 25.99 1.90 27.17
N MET A 182 25.98 0.68 26.62
CA MET A 182 26.67 0.34 25.37
C MET A 182 25.70 -0.32 24.37
N GLY A 183 25.79 0.10 23.11
CA GLY A 183 25.21 -0.62 21.98
C GLY A 183 26.05 -1.85 21.61
N TYR A 184 25.38 -2.87 21.09
CA TYR A 184 26.02 -4.04 20.48
C TYR A 184 26.64 -3.66 19.13
N SER A 185 27.86 -4.14 18.86
CA SER A 185 28.45 -4.04 17.52
C SER A 185 27.74 -5.00 16.56
N PRO A 186 27.02 -4.50 15.53
CA PRO A 186 26.29 -5.36 14.60
C PRO A 186 27.20 -6.34 13.86
N ILE A 187 28.36 -5.86 13.37
CA ILE A 187 29.32 -6.72 12.66
C ILE A 187 29.96 -7.76 13.58
N ARG A 188 30.10 -7.49 14.88
CA ARG A 188 30.63 -8.48 15.84
C ARG A 188 29.61 -9.59 16.10
N LEU A 189 28.32 -9.24 16.18
CA LEU A 189 27.23 -10.21 16.32
C LEU A 189 27.04 -11.02 15.03
N ALA A 190 27.19 -10.38 13.87
CA ALA A 190 27.06 -11.01 12.55
C ALA A 190 28.38 -11.56 11.98
N ARG A 191 29.43 -11.70 12.81
CA ARG A 191 30.77 -12.06 12.33
C ARG A 191 30.83 -13.38 11.57
N GLU A 192 29.95 -14.32 11.89
CA GLU A 192 29.91 -15.63 11.21
C GLU A 192 29.34 -15.50 9.80
N ALA A 193 28.23 -14.78 9.62
CA ALA A 193 27.67 -14.51 8.30
C ALA A 193 28.64 -13.68 7.43
N ILE A 194 29.23 -12.63 7.98
CA ILE A 194 30.21 -11.80 7.27
C ILE A 194 31.47 -12.62 6.93
N GLY A 195 31.97 -13.41 7.89
CA GLY A 195 33.14 -14.27 7.70
C GLY A 195 32.90 -15.38 6.67
N LEU A 196 31.69 -15.93 6.61
CA LEU A 196 31.28 -16.89 5.59
C LEU A 196 31.17 -16.23 4.22
N SER A 197 30.58 -15.04 4.13
CA SER A 197 30.49 -14.26 2.89
C SER A 197 31.88 -13.94 2.31
N LEU A 198 32.80 -13.46 3.15
CA LEU A 198 34.19 -13.18 2.75
C LEU A 198 34.96 -14.45 2.38
N ALA A 199 34.77 -15.55 3.12
CA ALA A 199 35.42 -16.83 2.81
C ALA A 199 34.90 -17.41 1.49
N ALA A 200 33.58 -17.33 1.25
CA ALA A 200 32.97 -17.76 -0.01
C ALA A 200 33.48 -16.93 -1.18
N GLU A 201 33.59 -15.60 -1.03
CA GLU A 201 34.19 -14.74 -2.05
C GLU A 201 35.66 -15.08 -2.30
N GLY A 202 36.45 -15.31 -1.25
CA GLY A 202 37.84 -15.74 -1.37
C GLY A 202 37.99 -17.11 -2.04
N PHE A 203 37.10 -18.06 -1.73
CA PHE A 203 37.02 -19.35 -2.39
C PHE A 203 36.69 -19.19 -3.87
N GLY A 204 35.62 -18.44 -4.21
CA GLY A 204 35.25 -18.18 -5.60
C GLY A 204 36.35 -17.47 -6.38
N ALA A 205 36.98 -16.44 -5.81
CA ALA A 205 38.10 -15.75 -6.43
C ALA A 205 39.29 -16.69 -6.63
N SER A 206 39.61 -17.55 -5.66
CA SER A 206 40.68 -18.54 -5.77
C SER A 206 40.35 -19.65 -6.78
N PHE A 207 39.09 -20.08 -6.82
CA PHE A 207 38.57 -21.03 -7.80
C PHE A 207 38.73 -20.46 -9.21
N PHE A 208 38.23 -19.26 -9.50
CA PHE A 208 38.40 -18.65 -10.82
C PHE A 208 39.85 -18.27 -11.15
N ALA A 209 40.66 -17.92 -10.15
CA ALA A 209 42.08 -17.60 -10.37
C ALA A 209 42.94 -18.84 -10.65
N ASN A 210 42.63 -19.98 -10.04
CA ASN A 210 43.41 -21.22 -10.14
C ASN A 210 42.81 -22.26 -11.12
N GLU A 211 41.48 -22.32 -11.25
CA GLU A 211 40.72 -23.25 -12.12
C GLU A 211 40.12 -22.54 -13.35
N ALA A 212 40.96 -21.83 -14.10
CA ALA A 212 40.66 -21.60 -15.52
C ALA A 212 40.76 -22.91 -16.36
N GLU A 213 40.97 -24.04 -15.70
CA GLU A 213 40.79 -25.41 -16.18
C GLU A 213 39.86 -26.19 -15.22
N PRO A 214 38.79 -26.84 -15.69
CA PRO A 214 38.12 -27.90 -14.92
C PRO A 214 39.14 -28.98 -14.59
N GLY A 215 39.15 -29.52 -13.36
CA GLY A 215 40.19 -30.45 -12.89
C GLY A 215 40.56 -31.51 -13.93
N PHE A 216 41.74 -31.40 -14.53
CA PHE A 216 42.22 -32.37 -15.51
C PHE A 216 43.13 -33.40 -14.86
N VAL A 217 42.91 -34.66 -15.18
CA VAL A 217 43.83 -35.74 -14.82
C VAL A 217 44.61 -36.11 -16.07
N LEU A 218 45.93 -35.92 -16.00
CA LEU A 218 46.85 -36.45 -17.01
C LEU A 218 47.10 -37.93 -16.71
N VAL A 219 46.57 -38.79 -17.57
CA VAL A 219 46.74 -40.25 -17.46
C VAL A 219 47.87 -40.67 -18.39
N HIS A 220 48.96 -41.16 -17.80
CA HIS A 220 50.06 -41.78 -18.53
C HIS A 220 49.83 -43.30 -18.66
N PRO A 221 50.02 -43.92 -19.84
CA PRO A 221 49.79 -45.36 -20.03
C PRO A 221 50.81 -46.28 -19.34
N GLY A 222 51.96 -45.75 -18.90
CA GLY A 222 53.04 -46.51 -18.25
C GLY A 222 53.62 -45.84 -16.98
N LYS A 223 54.78 -46.29 -16.51
CA LYS A 223 55.48 -45.66 -15.37
C LYS A 223 56.30 -44.45 -15.83
N LEU A 224 56.10 -43.31 -15.18
CA LEU A 224 56.96 -42.12 -15.35
C LEU A 224 58.12 -42.18 -14.34
N GLY A 225 59.34 -41.85 -14.77
CA GLY A 225 60.46 -41.61 -13.85
C GLY A 225 60.39 -40.22 -13.20
N ASP A 226 61.02 -40.04 -12.04
CA ASP A 226 60.91 -38.80 -11.24
C ASP A 226 61.29 -37.53 -12.00
N ASP A 227 62.33 -37.58 -12.83
CA ASP A 227 62.79 -36.42 -13.61
C ASP A 227 61.85 -36.08 -14.77
N ALA A 228 61.19 -37.08 -15.36
CA ALA A 228 60.16 -36.87 -16.37
C ALA A 228 58.90 -36.27 -15.74
N TYR A 229 58.54 -36.72 -14.53
CA TYR A 229 57.40 -36.20 -13.78
C TYR A 229 57.59 -34.72 -13.43
N LYS A 230 58.77 -34.36 -12.89
CA LYS A 230 59.08 -32.96 -12.56
C LYS A 230 59.05 -32.04 -13.80
N ARG A 231 59.59 -32.49 -14.93
CA ARG A 231 59.56 -31.74 -16.20
C ARG A 231 58.13 -31.56 -16.71
N LEU A 232 57.36 -32.65 -16.73
CA LEU A 232 55.97 -32.60 -17.18
C LEU A 232 55.14 -31.66 -16.30
N LYS A 233 55.24 -31.79 -14.97
CA LYS A 233 54.55 -30.92 -14.02
C LYS A 233 54.91 -29.44 -14.26
N SER A 234 56.19 -29.13 -14.37
CA SER A 234 56.66 -27.75 -14.58
C SER A 234 56.19 -27.19 -15.92
N SER A 235 56.27 -27.97 -17.00
CA SER A 235 55.79 -27.58 -18.33
C SER A 235 54.27 -27.37 -18.36
N TRP A 236 53.52 -28.20 -17.62
CA TRP A 236 52.08 -28.06 -17.52
C TRP A 236 51.70 -26.78 -16.78
N GLU A 237 52.26 -26.57 -15.59
CA GLU A 237 52.04 -25.36 -14.78
C GLU A 237 52.45 -24.10 -15.55
N GLU A 238 53.58 -24.10 -16.25
CA GLU A 238 54.02 -22.94 -17.02
C GLU A 238 53.07 -22.60 -18.18
N ARG A 239 52.52 -23.60 -18.88
CA ARG A 239 51.70 -23.35 -20.07
C ARG A 239 50.23 -23.08 -19.77
N HIS A 240 49.69 -23.63 -18.68
CA HIS A 240 48.25 -23.66 -18.43
C HIS A 240 47.84 -22.99 -17.10
N ARG A 241 48.77 -22.65 -16.19
CA ARG A 241 48.41 -21.96 -14.93
C ARG A 241 48.14 -20.47 -15.15
N GLY A 242 47.01 -20.01 -14.61
CA GLY A 242 46.62 -18.61 -14.55
C GLY A 242 45.64 -18.20 -15.66
N PHE A 243 44.83 -17.18 -15.36
CA PHE A 243 43.70 -16.74 -16.18
C PHE A 243 44.06 -16.45 -17.66
N GLU A 244 45.16 -15.74 -17.91
CA GLU A 244 45.63 -15.38 -19.26
C GLU A 244 46.09 -16.58 -20.13
N ARG A 245 46.26 -17.74 -19.51
CA ARG A 245 46.74 -18.98 -20.15
C ARG A 245 45.63 -20.04 -20.28
N ALA A 246 44.42 -19.69 -19.84
CA ALA A 246 43.22 -20.50 -19.99
C ALA A 246 42.95 -20.85 -21.46
N HIS A 247 42.40 -22.04 -21.70
CA HIS A 247 42.01 -22.53 -23.04
C HIS A 247 43.15 -22.68 -24.06
N ARG A 248 44.42 -22.61 -23.64
CA ARG A 248 45.54 -22.97 -24.52
C ARG A 248 45.46 -24.44 -24.90
N VAL A 249 45.79 -24.73 -26.15
CA VAL A 249 45.77 -26.11 -26.67
C VAL A 249 46.90 -26.90 -26.01
N ALA A 250 46.52 -27.93 -25.24
CA ALA A 250 47.46 -28.87 -24.67
C ALA A 250 47.96 -29.85 -25.74
N ILE A 251 49.29 -29.97 -25.85
CA ILE A 251 49.95 -30.99 -26.69
C ILE A 251 50.40 -32.10 -25.75
N LEU A 252 49.92 -33.31 -25.99
CA LEU A 252 50.20 -34.50 -25.17
C LEU A 252 51.11 -35.45 -25.94
N GLU A 253 52.16 -35.94 -25.27
CA GLU A 253 53.17 -36.84 -25.82
C GLU A 253 53.01 -38.26 -25.23
N GLU A 254 53.68 -39.26 -25.81
CA GLU A 254 53.75 -40.64 -25.30
C GLU A 254 52.41 -41.32 -25.01
N GLY A 255 51.34 -40.95 -25.74
CA GLY A 255 50.01 -41.53 -25.57
C GLY A 255 49.27 -41.09 -24.30
N MET A 256 49.71 -40.00 -23.67
CA MET A 256 49.01 -39.37 -22.56
C MET A 256 47.58 -38.96 -22.95
N LYS A 257 46.66 -39.14 -22.01
CA LYS A 257 45.27 -38.71 -22.14
C LYS A 257 44.93 -37.67 -21.08
N VAL A 258 44.12 -36.69 -21.47
CA VAL A 258 43.50 -35.73 -20.56
C VAL A 258 42.09 -36.21 -20.27
N GLU A 259 41.81 -36.53 -19.01
CA GLU A 259 40.45 -36.77 -18.54
C GLU A 259 39.93 -35.51 -17.85
N LYS A 260 38.80 -34.99 -18.32
CA LYS A 260 38.14 -33.85 -17.71
C LYS A 260 37.29 -34.34 -16.54
N ILE A 261 37.64 -33.93 -15.32
CA ILE A 261 36.71 -34.01 -14.20
C ILE A 261 35.67 -32.91 -14.46
N GLY A 262 34.40 -33.31 -14.59
CA GLY A 262 33.31 -32.37 -14.81
C GLY A 262 33.18 -31.36 -13.67
N ILE A 263 32.53 -30.23 -13.96
CA ILE A 263 32.09 -29.29 -12.93
C ILE A 263 31.12 -30.03 -11.98
N SER A 264 31.40 -30.00 -10.68
CA SER A 264 30.56 -30.65 -9.66
C SER A 264 29.19 -29.96 -9.57
N PRO A 265 28.09 -30.67 -9.28
CA PRO A 265 26.81 -30.08 -8.87
C PRO A 265 26.90 -29.06 -7.72
N ASP A 266 28.02 -29.02 -7.00
CA ASP A 266 28.35 -28.04 -5.96
C ASP A 266 28.41 -26.58 -6.48
N ASP A 267 28.74 -26.36 -7.75
CA ASP A 267 28.94 -25.01 -8.31
C ASP A 267 27.63 -24.21 -8.39
N ALA A 268 26.51 -24.87 -8.70
CA ALA A 268 25.19 -24.24 -8.65
C ALA A 268 24.76 -23.92 -7.20
N GLN A 269 25.10 -24.79 -6.24
CA GLN A 269 24.85 -24.56 -4.82
C GLN A 269 25.72 -23.43 -4.24
N PHE A 270 26.92 -23.20 -4.80
CA PHE A 270 27.79 -22.10 -4.41
C PHE A 270 27.19 -20.72 -4.73
N LEU A 271 26.59 -20.56 -5.92
CA LEU A 271 25.92 -19.30 -6.30
C LEU A 271 24.71 -19.02 -5.39
N GLU A 272 23.89 -20.04 -5.11
CA GLU A 272 22.76 -19.92 -4.18
C GLU A 272 23.23 -19.55 -2.76
N THR A 273 24.36 -20.10 -2.31
CA THR A 273 24.98 -19.74 -1.03
C THR A 273 25.35 -18.25 -1.01
N ARG A 274 25.97 -17.73 -2.08
CA ARG A 274 26.31 -16.30 -2.16
C ARG A 274 25.08 -15.39 -2.17
N LYS A 275 24.00 -15.79 -2.84
CA LYS A 275 22.72 -15.06 -2.82
C LYS A 275 22.10 -15.03 -1.43
N PHE A 276 22.09 -16.16 -0.72
CA PHE A 276 21.55 -16.23 0.63
C PHE A 276 22.33 -15.34 1.61
N GLN A 277 23.65 -15.26 1.47
CA GLN A 277 24.51 -14.41 2.31
C GLN A 277 24.16 -12.92 2.22
N ILE A 278 23.74 -12.42 1.04
CA ILE A 278 23.28 -11.03 0.89
C ILE A 278 22.07 -10.78 1.80
N ASN A 279 21.09 -11.68 1.77
CA ASN A 279 19.87 -11.59 2.58
C ASN A 279 20.15 -11.72 4.09
N GLU A 280 21.08 -12.61 4.48
CA GLU A 280 21.50 -12.80 5.86
C GLU A 280 22.15 -11.53 6.43
N ILE A 281 23.06 -10.90 5.68
CA ILE A 281 23.71 -9.64 6.08
C ILE A 281 22.70 -8.49 6.11
N ALA A 282 21.84 -8.36 5.10
CA ALA A 282 20.84 -7.29 5.00
C ALA A 282 19.88 -7.27 6.20
N ARG A 283 19.50 -8.46 6.70
CA ARG A 283 18.65 -8.64 7.88
C ARG A 283 19.22 -7.97 9.13
N ILE A 284 20.53 -8.01 9.32
CA ILE A 284 21.21 -7.42 10.49
C ILE A 284 21.03 -5.90 10.52
N PHE A 285 21.03 -5.27 9.36
CA PHE A 285 20.85 -3.83 9.21
C PHE A 285 19.40 -3.39 9.02
N ARG A 286 18.46 -4.36 8.95
CA ARG A 286 17.06 -4.14 8.56
C ARG A 286 16.94 -3.44 7.20
N VAL A 287 17.88 -3.72 6.30
CA VAL A 287 17.85 -3.16 4.95
C VAL A 287 17.11 -4.12 4.03
N PRO A 288 16.08 -3.68 3.30
CA PRO A 288 15.43 -4.51 2.30
C PRO A 288 16.41 -4.92 1.17
N PRO A 289 16.45 -6.21 0.77
CA PRO A 289 17.43 -6.72 -0.21
C PRO A 289 17.40 -5.98 -1.56
N HIS A 290 16.22 -5.60 -2.05
CA HIS A 290 16.07 -4.85 -3.30
C HIS A 290 16.77 -3.49 -3.32
N MET A 291 16.97 -2.85 -2.16
CA MET A 291 17.69 -1.58 -2.06
C MET A 291 19.21 -1.73 -2.14
N ILE A 292 19.73 -2.96 -2.07
CA ILE A 292 21.15 -3.28 -2.23
C ILE A 292 21.42 -4.18 -3.44
N GLY A 293 20.45 -4.26 -4.37
CA GLY A 293 20.62 -4.91 -5.67
C GLY A 293 20.12 -6.34 -5.79
N ASP A 294 19.41 -6.88 -4.80
CA ASP A 294 18.76 -8.20 -4.89
C ASP A 294 17.26 -8.07 -5.22
N LEU A 295 16.92 -8.28 -6.50
CA LEU A 295 15.57 -8.10 -7.05
C LEU A 295 14.79 -9.41 -7.24
N ASP A 296 15.29 -10.57 -6.78
CA ASP A 296 14.71 -11.88 -7.09
C ASP A 296 13.23 -12.02 -6.65
N ARG A 297 12.76 -11.21 -5.70
CA ARG A 297 11.37 -11.19 -5.20
C ARG A 297 10.67 -9.83 -5.32
N ALA A 298 11.28 -8.86 -6.00
CA ALA A 298 10.71 -7.53 -6.18
C ALA A 298 9.89 -7.46 -7.48
N THR A 299 8.61 -7.06 -7.39
CA THR A 299 7.76 -6.76 -8.55
C THR A 299 7.52 -5.25 -8.60
N PHE A 300 7.36 -4.65 -9.77
CA PHE A 300 7.17 -3.18 -9.89
C PHE A 300 6.09 -2.60 -8.96
N SER A 301 4.98 -3.34 -8.75
CA SER A 301 3.89 -2.95 -7.86
C SER A 301 4.21 -3.02 -6.36
N ASN A 302 5.25 -3.74 -5.93
CA ASN A 302 5.62 -3.87 -4.51
C ASN A 302 6.73 -2.90 -4.07
N ILE A 303 7.51 -2.35 -5.01
CA ILE A 303 8.68 -1.51 -4.72
C ILE A 303 8.29 -0.23 -3.96
N GLU A 304 7.18 0.42 -4.32
CA GLU A 304 6.72 1.64 -3.64
C GLU A 304 6.37 1.38 -2.17
N HIS A 305 5.64 0.30 -1.90
CA HIS A 305 5.33 -0.13 -0.53
C HIS A 305 6.58 -0.50 0.26
N MET A 306 7.55 -1.18 -0.38
CA MET A 306 8.81 -1.53 0.25
C MET A 306 9.69 -0.30 0.53
N GLY A 307 9.57 0.76 -0.27
CA GLY A 307 10.20 2.06 -0.01
C GLY A 307 9.68 2.71 1.28
N LEU A 308 8.36 2.74 1.47
CA LEU A 308 7.74 3.23 2.71
C LEU A 308 8.11 2.38 3.94
N GLU A 309 8.22 1.06 3.77
CA GLU A 309 8.62 0.14 4.83
C GLU A 309 10.04 0.45 5.34
N PHE A 310 10.99 0.70 4.44
CA PHE A 310 12.35 1.10 4.78
C PHE A 310 12.38 2.40 5.60
N VAL A 311 11.63 3.43 5.18
CA VAL A 311 11.58 4.68 5.94
C VAL A 311 11.01 4.43 7.34
N THR A 312 9.89 3.72 7.42
CA THR A 312 9.11 3.55 8.65
C THR A 312 9.81 2.65 9.67
N TYR A 313 10.32 1.50 9.25
CA TYR A 313 10.82 0.47 10.17
C TYR A 313 12.35 0.44 10.28
N THR A 314 13.06 1.06 9.33
CA THR A 314 14.52 1.09 9.31
C THR A 314 15.05 2.47 9.66
N LEU A 315 14.71 3.52 8.90
CA LEU A 315 15.28 4.86 9.11
C LEU A 315 14.72 5.54 10.36
N MET A 316 13.39 5.60 10.52
CA MET A 316 12.74 6.35 11.60
C MET A 316 13.27 6.03 13.01
N PRO A 317 13.51 4.76 13.40
CA PRO A 317 14.12 4.44 14.69
C PRO A 317 15.49 5.10 14.90
N TRP A 318 16.34 5.15 13.87
CA TRP A 318 17.64 5.84 13.95
C TRP A 318 17.47 7.35 14.09
N LEU A 319 16.59 7.95 13.28
CA LEU A 319 16.34 9.39 13.32
C LEU A 319 15.83 9.84 14.68
N VAL A 320 14.83 9.14 15.23
CA VAL A 320 14.25 9.45 16.54
C VAL A 320 15.28 9.25 17.66
N ASN A 321 16.11 8.22 17.59
CA ASN A 321 17.18 8.00 18.56
C ASN A 321 18.20 9.16 18.55
N ILE A 322 18.62 9.62 17.37
CA ILE A 322 19.49 10.79 17.23
C ILE A 322 18.83 12.05 17.81
N GLU A 323 17.58 12.32 17.43
CA GLU A 323 16.79 13.48 17.89
C GLU A 323 16.67 13.53 19.42
N GLN A 324 16.29 12.41 20.04
CA GLN A 324 16.16 12.32 21.50
C GLN A 324 17.51 12.39 22.20
N SER A 325 18.56 11.80 21.61
CA SER A 325 19.91 11.87 22.14
C SER A 325 20.46 13.29 22.11
N ILE A 326 20.14 14.09 21.08
CA ILE A 326 20.47 15.52 21.04
C ILE A 326 19.78 16.26 22.18
N SER A 327 18.47 16.03 22.36
CA SER A 327 17.71 16.62 23.46
C SER A 327 18.35 16.31 24.82
N LEU A 328 18.75 15.05 25.03
CA LEU A 328 19.34 14.60 26.30
C LEU A 328 20.78 15.06 26.55
N ASN A 329 21.63 15.20 25.53
CA ASN A 329 23.06 15.42 25.72
C ASN A 329 23.54 16.82 25.31
N LEU A 330 22.81 17.51 24.43
CA LEU A 330 23.23 18.79 23.86
C LEU A 330 22.35 19.98 24.28
N LEU A 331 21.19 19.70 24.90
CA LEU A 331 20.31 20.71 25.47
C LEU A 331 20.25 20.57 26.99
N THR A 332 20.23 21.71 27.68
CA THR A 332 19.99 21.79 29.13
C THR A 332 18.54 21.42 29.46
N GLU A 333 18.26 21.03 30.71
CA GLU A 333 16.90 20.68 31.15
C GLU A 333 15.86 21.80 30.92
N THR A 334 16.30 23.05 31.01
CA THR A 334 15.48 24.23 30.71
C THR A 334 15.22 24.38 29.21
N GLU A 335 16.24 24.22 28.37
CA GLU A 335 16.10 24.30 26.91
C GLU A 335 15.20 23.20 26.36
N ARG A 336 15.22 21.98 26.90
CA ARG A 336 14.37 20.86 26.43
C ARG A 336 12.87 21.13 26.50
N LYS A 337 12.43 22.08 27.34
CA LYS A 337 11.02 22.49 27.42
C LYS A 337 10.58 23.33 26.22
N GLN A 338 11.53 23.94 25.53
CA GLN A 338 11.30 24.90 24.45
C GLN A 338 11.90 24.46 23.12
N PHE A 339 12.96 23.65 23.12
CA PHE A 339 13.71 23.28 21.92
C PHE A 339 13.71 21.78 21.69
N TYR A 340 13.62 21.38 20.42
CA TYR A 340 13.78 19.99 20.00
C TYR A 340 14.41 19.92 18.61
N ALA A 341 15.24 18.89 18.39
CA ALA A 341 15.81 18.61 17.07
C ALA A 341 14.89 17.66 16.30
N LYS A 342 14.76 17.86 14.99
CA LYS A 342 13.94 17.01 14.12
C LYS A 342 14.56 16.86 12.74
N HIS A 343 14.60 15.63 12.23
CA HIS A 343 14.91 15.35 10.84
C HIS A 343 13.70 15.62 9.95
N THR A 344 13.95 16.25 8.80
CA THR A 344 12.90 16.53 7.80
C THR A 344 12.81 15.38 6.81
N VAL A 345 11.91 14.42 7.08
CA VAL A 345 11.75 13.18 6.29
C VAL A 345 11.01 13.41 4.95
N ALA A 346 10.35 14.56 4.79
CA ALA A 346 9.60 14.91 3.58
C ALA A 346 10.46 14.84 2.30
N GLY A 347 11.77 15.04 2.41
CA GLY A 347 12.70 14.94 1.29
C GLY A 347 12.75 13.55 0.63
N LEU A 348 12.46 12.47 1.37
CA LEU A 348 12.43 11.10 0.84
C LEU A 348 11.29 10.88 -0.16
N LEU A 349 10.20 11.64 -0.02
CA LEU A 349 9.03 11.56 -0.89
C LEU A 349 9.23 12.34 -2.21
N ARG A 350 10.34 13.08 -2.38
CA ARG A 350 10.59 13.86 -3.61
C ARG A 350 10.75 12.99 -4.86
N GLY A 351 11.14 11.72 -4.71
CA GLY A 351 11.34 10.79 -5.83
C GLY A 351 10.05 10.44 -6.58
N ASP A 352 8.89 10.51 -5.92
CA ASP A 352 7.58 10.29 -6.53
C ASP A 352 6.87 11.63 -6.77
N ILE A 353 7.10 12.18 -7.96
CA ILE A 353 6.52 13.46 -8.37
C ILE A 353 4.99 13.37 -8.41
N GLU A 354 4.42 12.24 -8.82
CA GLU A 354 2.97 12.08 -8.99
C GLU A 354 2.25 12.08 -7.63
N SER A 355 2.67 11.25 -6.69
CA SER A 355 2.05 11.21 -5.34
C SER A 355 2.27 12.52 -4.60
N ARG A 356 3.46 13.14 -4.73
CA ARG A 356 3.74 14.45 -4.12
C ARG A 356 2.85 15.55 -4.70
N TYR A 357 2.67 15.60 -6.01
CA TYR A 357 1.83 16.63 -6.65
C TYR A 357 0.35 16.40 -6.37
N ARG A 358 -0.09 15.13 -6.29
CA ARG A 358 -1.43 14.79 -5.78
C ARG A 358 -1.62 15.25 -4.34
N ALA A 359 -0.63 15.03 -3.46
CA ALA A 359 -0.68 15.51 -2.09
C ALA A 359 -0.78 17.04 -2.01
N TYR A 360 -0.04 17.79 -2.85
CA TYR A 360 -0.18 19.25 -2.95
C TYR A 360 -1.55 19.67 -3.48
N SER A 361 -2.10 18.97 -4.47
CA SER A 361 -3.45 19.23 -4.97
C SER A 361 -4.48 19.05 -3.86
N VAL A 362 -4.39 17.97 -3.10
CA VAL A 362 -5.25 17.70 -1.93
C VAL A 362 -5.04 18.77 -0.86
N ALA A 363 -3.80 19.12 -0.52
CA ALA A 363 -3.50 20.13 0.48
C ALA A 363 -4.06 21.51 0.09
N ARG A 364 -3.95 21.86 -1.18
CA ARG A 364 -4.49 23.10 -1.73
C ARG A 364 -6.02 23.08 -1.78
N GLN A 365 -6.61 21.96 -2.19
CA GLN A 365 -8.06 21.77 -2.21
C GLN A 365 -8.67 21.92 -0.81
N TRP A 366 -8.02 21.35 0.21
CA TRP A 366 -8.47 21.42 1.61
C TRP A 366 -8.02 22.67 2.35
N GLY A 367 -7.23 23.54 1.70
CA GLY A 367 -7.02 24.88 2.21
C GLY A 367 -5.93 25.08 3.25
N TRP A 368 -5.15 24.06 3.59
CA TRP A 368 -4.11 24.17 4.62
C TRP A 368 -2.70 24.42 4.06
N MET A 369 -2.57 24.54 2.73
CA MET A 369 -1.36 25.02 2.05
C MET A 369 -1.70 26.07 0.99
N SER A 370 -0.94 27.17 1.00
CA SER A 370 -0.99 28.24 0.00
C SER A 370 -0.13 27.90 -1.24
N VAL A 371 -0.07 28.78 -2.26
CA VAL A 371 0.85 28.55 -3.41
C VAL A 371 2.27 28.72 -2.92
N ASP A 372 2.49 29.73 -2.07
CA ASP A 372 3.82 30.07 -1.60
C ASP A 372 4.36 29.01 -0.62
N ASP A 373 3.50 28.34 0.14
CA ASP A 373 3.88 27.16 0.94
C ASP A 373 4.42 26.02 0.04
N ILE A 374 3.73 25.73 -1.06
CA ILE A 374 4.15 24.69 -2.02
C ILE A 374 5.44 25.13 -2.72
N ARG A 375 5.56 26.40 -3.09
CA ARG A 375 6.77 26.94 -3.74
C ARG A 375 7.97 26.90 -2.81
N GLU A 376 7.81 27.20 -1.53
CA GLU A 376 8.88 27.05 -0.54
C GLU A 376 9.34 25.60 -0.45
N LEU A 377 8.42 24.63 -0.41
CA LEU A 377 8.76 23.20 -0.40
C LEU A 377 9.46 22.73 -1.69
N GLU A 378 9.15 23.34 -2.83
CA GLU A 378 9.81 23.11 -4.12
C GLU A 378 11.02 24.03 -4.36
N GLU A 379 11.51 24.72 -3.32
CA GLU A 379 12.69 25.60 -3.37
C GLU A 379 12.55 26.74 -4.42
N MET A 380 11.32 27.19 -4.65
CA MET A 380 10.96 28.28 -5.55
C MET A 380 10.66 29.58 -4.79
N ASN A 381 11.00 30.72 -5.39
CA ASN A 381 10.66 32.04 -4.85
C ASN A 381 9.14 32.21 -4.74
N PRO A 382 8.62 32.88 -3.67
CA PRO A 382 7.20 33.18 -3.55
C PRO A 382 6.72 34.07 -4.70
N LEU A 383 5.42 34.03 -4.96
CA LEU A 383 4.82 34.87 -5.99
C LEU A 383 4.89 36.36 -5.60
N PRO A 384 5.07 37.27 -6.57
CA PRO A 384 5.13 38.69 -6.29
C PRO A 384 3.91 39.20 -5.53
N LYS A 385 4.12 40.20 -4.66
CA LYS A 385 3.04 40.93 -3.96
C LYS A 385 2.12 40.04 -3.11
N GLY A 386 2.61 38.91 -2.57
CA GLY A 386 1.84 38.01 -1.70
C GLY A 386 0.67 37.32 -2.40
N MET A 387 0.69 37.25 -3.74
CA MET A 387 -0.40 36.61 -4.49
C MET A 387 -0.51 35.10 -4.23
N GLY A 388 0.58 34.46 -3.80
CA GLY A 388 0.63 33.04 -3.53
C GLY A 388 0.26 32.67 -2.09
N ASP A 389 0.29 33.61 -1.16
CA ASP A 389 -0.06 33.44 0.26
C ASP A 389 -1.59 33.51 0.50
N LYS A 390 -2.34 32.74 -0.30
CA LYS A 390 -3.80 32.63 -0.21
C LYS A 390 -4.20 31.17 0.07
N TYR A 391 -4.80 30.95 1.21
CA TYR A 391 -5.42 29.69 1.61
C TYR A 391 -6.83 29.59 1.01
N LEU A 392 -7.21 28.42 0.51
CA LEU A 392 -8.56 28.16 0.01
C LEU A 392 -9.43 27.66 1.16
N GLU A 393 -10.73 27.91 1.13
CA GLU A 393 -11.65 27.29 2.09
C GLU A 393 -12.59 26.37 1.29
N PRO A 394 -12.57 25.06 1.54
CA PRO A 394 -13.52 24.15 0.90
C PRO A 394 -14.93 24.58 1.28
N LEU A 395 -15.76 24.90 0.28
CA LEU A 395 -17.14 25.38 0.47
C LEU A 395 -18.04 24.39 1.25
N ASN A 396 -17.58 23.15 1.46
CA ASN A 396 -18.30 22.06 2.11
C ASN A 396 -17.79 21.72 3.55
N MET A 397 -16.86 22.48 4.12
CA MET A 397 -16.33 22.25 5.47
C MET A 397 -16.51 23.53 6.30
N SER A 398 -17.31 23.50 7.36
CA SER A 398 -17.47 24.66 8.27
C SER A 398 -16.96 24.36 9.68
N ALA A 399 -16.24 25.33 10.26
CA ALA A 399 -16.07 25.45 11.70
C ALA A 399 -17.30 26.15 12.30
N VAL A 400 -17.66 25.78 13.53
CA VAL A 400 -18.90 26.20 14.22
C VAL A 400 -18.94 27.73 14.40
N GLY A 401 -19.91 28.42 13.77
CA GLY A 401 -20.22 29.82 14.09
C GLY A 401 -20.98 30.67 13.04
N ILE A 402 -22.31 30.64 13.10
CA ILE A 402 -23.31 31.74 12.93
C ILE A 402 -23.54 32.41 11.54
N GLU A 403 -22.61 32.48 10.58
CA GLU A 403 -22.89 33.23 9.31
C GLU A 403 -23.48 32.40 8.14
N THR A 404 -23.79 31.12 8.36
CA THR A 404 -24.11 30.14 7.30
C THR A 404 -25.60 30.02 6.92
N GLU A 405 -26.53 30.58 7.70
CA GLU A 405 -27.96 30.24 7.55
C GLU A 405 -28.60 30.74 6.25
N ARG A 406 -28.20 31.92 5.73
CA ARG A 406 -28.84 32.51 4.53
C ARG A 406 -28.46 31.85 3.21
N ASN A 407 -27.22 31.39 3.06
CA ASN A 407 -26.76 30.74 1.83
C ASN A 407 -27.09 29.24 1.79
N LEU A 408 -27.17 28.58 2.95
CA LEU A 408 -27.60 27.18 3.05
C LEU A 408 -29.09 27.01 2.73
N ALA A 409 -29.94 27.97 3.13
CA ALA A 409 -31.36 27.96 2.80
C ALA A 409 -31.59 27.98 1.27
N GLN A 410 -30.89 28.85 0.54
CA GLN A 410 -31.04 28.95 -0.92
C GLN A 410 -30.51 27.72 -1.69
N ILE A 411 -29.47 27.06 -1.18
CA ILE A 411 -28.92 25.85 -1.79
C ILE A 411 -29.82 24.64 -1.47
N SER A 412 -30.36 24.55 -0.25
CA SER A 412 -31.35 23.54 0.13
C SER A 412 -32.62 23.69 -0.71
N GLU A 413 -33.15 24.90 -0.83
CA GLU A 413 -34.34 25.19 -1.64
C GLU A 413 -34.18 24.72 -3.09
N ARG A 414 -33.05 25.05 -3.74
CA ARG A 414 -32.78 24.59 -5.13
C ARG A 414 -32.65 23.07 -5.25
N ARG A 415 -32.10 22.40 -4.24
CA ARG A 415 -31.98 20.94 -4.21
C ARG A 415 -33.35 20.28 -4.03
N ASP A 416 -34.17 20.81 -3.14
CA ASP A 416 -35.52 20.33 -2.87
C ASP A 416 -36.44 20.56 -4.08
N GLU A 417 -36.28 21.69 -4.79
CA GLU A 417 -36.96 21.98 -6.06
C GLU A 417 -36.62 20.97 -7.16
N ARG A 418 -35.33 20.68 -7.39
CA ARG A 418 -34.87 19.68 -8.38
C ARG A 418 -35.41 18.29 -8.04
N ARG A 419 -35.36 17.92 -6.77
CA ARG A 419 -35.90 16.64 -6.28
C ARG A 419 -37.40 16.53 -6.50
N ALA A 420 -38.17 17.56 -6.17
CA ALA A 420 -39.61 17.57 -6.41
C ALA A 420 -39.95 17.47 -7.90
N GLN A 421 -39.19 18.14 -8.76
CA GLN A 421 -39.36 18.08 -10.21
C GLN A 421 -39.01 16.70 -10.79
N ALA A 422 -37.95 16.07 -10.30
CA ALA A 422 -37.55 14.72 -10.72
C ALA A 422 -38.59 13.66 -10.32
N VAL A 423 -39.16 13.76 -9.11
CA VAL A 423 -40.27 12.89 -8.66
C VAL A 423 -41.47 13.01 -9.59
N LYS A 424 -41.87 14.24 -9.91
CA LYS A 424 -43.00 14.51 -10.82
C LYS A 424 -42.77 13.94 -12.22
N THR A 425 -41.55 14.12 -12.74
CA THR A 425 -41.15 13.64 -14.07
C THR A 425 -41.17 12.11 -14.12
N ARG A 426 -40.54 11.44 -13.15
CA ARG A 426 -40.48 9.97 -13.10
C ARG A 426 -41.84 9.34 -12.85
N ARG A 427 -42.73 9.97 -12.08
CA ARG A 427 -44.13 9.55 -11.97
C ARG A 427 -44.83 9.56 -13.32
N LYS A 428 -44.74 10.68 -14.05
CA LYS A 428 -45.35 10.82 -15.37
C LYS A 428 -44.81 9.75 -16.33
N LEU A 429 -43.50 9.47 -16.29
CA LEU A 429 -42.91 8.40 -17.09
C LEU A 429 -43.49 7.03 -16.74
N MET A 430 -43.65 6.69 -15.45
CA MET A 430 -44.27 5.42 -15.04
C MET A 430 -45.70 5.27 -15.55
N GLU A 431 -46.49 6.34 -15.55
CA GLU A 431 -47.88 6.35 -16.05
C GLU A 431 -47.94 6.23 -17.58
N GLU A 432 -47.13 7.00 -18.31
CA GLU A 432 -47.11 7.00 -19.78
C GLU A 432 -46.54 5.69 -20.35
N TYR A 433 -45.41 5.23 -19.82
CA TYR A 433 -44.79 3.99 -20.24
C TYR A 433 -45.49 2.75 -19.70
N GLY A 434 -46.31 2.86 -18.64
CA GLY A 434 -47.20 1.77 -18.23
C GLY A 434 -48.09 1.29 -19.38
N LYS A 435 -48.61 2.22 -20.20
CA LYS A 435 -49.41 1.87 -21.40
C LYS A 435 -48.56 1.22 -22.50
N VAL A 436 -47.35 1.76 -22.73
CA VAL A 436 -46.42 1.23 -23.74
C VAL A 436 -45.94 -0.17 -23.36
N PHE A 437 -45.66 -0.40 -22.08
CA PHE A 437 -45.35 -1.72 -21.54
C PHE A 437 -46.56 -2.64 -21.69
N SER A 438 -47.78 -2.19 -21.36
CA SER A 438 -48.99 -3.01 -21.52
C SER A 438 -49.14 -3.54 -22.94
N ASP A 439 -48.98 -2.68 -23.96
CA ASP A 439 -49.01 -3.10 -25.36
C ASP A 439 -47.92 -4.12 -25.70
N ALA A 440 -46.72 -3.98 -25.12
CA ALA A 440 -45.61 -4.89 -25.35
C ALA A 440 -45.84 -6.25 -24.67
N PHE A 441 -46.31 -6.26 -23.42
CA PHE A 441 -46.71 -7.46 -22.69
C PHE A 441 -47.87 -8.17 -23.40
N ALA A 442 -48.89 -7.44 -23.85
CA ALA A 442 -50.01 -8.00 -24.59
C ALA A 442 -49.56 -8.71 -25.88
N ARG A 443 -48.61 -8.14 -26.64
CA ARG A 443 -48.02 -8.81 -27.82
C ARG A 443 -47.29 -10.10 -27.46
N VAL A 444 -46.55 -10.09 -26.35
CA VAL A 444 -45.84 -11.28 -25.86
C VAL A 444 -46.83 -12.36 -25.43
N TYR A 445 -47.74 -12.03 -24.53
CA TYR A 445 -48.71 -12.97 -23.98
C TYR A 445 -49.70 -13.49 -25.01
N ARG A 446 -50.08 -12.68 -26.01
CA ARG A 446 -50.92 -13.14 -27.11
C ARG A 446 -50.22 -14.23 -27.92
N ARG A 447 -48.93 -14.04 -28.26
CA ARG A 447 -48.14 -15.07 -28.94
C ARG A 447 -48.02 -16.30 -28.06
N GLU A 448 -47.61 -16.11 -26.80
CA GLU A 448 -47.41 -17.18 -25.82
C GLU A 448 -48.67 -18.05 -25.71
N ARG A 449 -49.82 -17.44 -25.41
CA ARG A 449 -51.11 -18.13 -25.32
C ARG A 449 -51.43 -18.88 -26.61
N ASN A 450 -51.34 -18.23 -27.77
CA ASN A 450 -51.76 -18.85 -29.02
C ASN A 450 -50.90 -20.09 -29.35
N ASP A 451 -49.59 -19.98 -29.19
CA ASP A 451 -48.64 -21.07 -29.47
C ASP A 451 -48.84 -22.21 -28.47
N LEU A 452 -49.02 -21.89 -27.19
CA LEU A 452 -49.24 -22.88 -26.13
C LEU A 452 -50.59 -23.59 -26.26
N LEU A 453 -51.70 -22.89 -26.50
CA LEU A 453 -53.02 -23.51 -26.68
C LEU A 453 -53.07 -24.38 -27.94
N ASN A 454 -52.40 -23.97 -29.03
CA ASN A 454 -52.27 -24.78 -30.23
C ASN A 454 -51.48 -26.07 -29.98
N ALA A 455 -50.42 -26.00 -29.18
CA ALA A 455 -49.66 -27.17 -28.76
C ALA A 455 -50.47 -28.07 -27.82
N ALA A 456 -51.19 -27.48 -26.85
CA ALA A 456 -52.02 -28.19 -25.89
C ALA A 456 -53.12 -29.01 -26.59
N LYS A 457 -53.81 -28.44 -27.58
CA LYS A 457 -54.84 -29.13 -28.39
C LYS A 457 -54.37 -30.45 -29.01
N LYS A 458 -53.09 -30.54 -29.34
CA LYS A 458 -52.46 -31.72 -29.95
C LYS A 458 -51.85 -32.65 -28.91
N LYS A 459 -51.12 -32.10 -27.94
CA LYS A 459 -50.24 -32.87 -27.04
C LYS A 459 -50.96 -33.36 -25.78
N VAL A 460 -51.86 -32.57 -25.19
CA VAL A 460 -52.61 -32.95 -23.97
C VAL A 460 -53.49 -34.19 -24.22
N LYS A 461 -54.03 -34.34 -25.44
CA LYS A 461 -54.81 -35.53 -25.84
C LYS A 461 -53.99 -36.82 -25.90
N ILE A 462 -52.67 -36.71 -26.09
CA ILE A 462 -51.76 -37.86 -26.13
C ILE A 462 -51.34 -38.19 -24.70
N ASN A 463 -50.74 -37.21 -24.01
CA ASN A 463 -50.32 -37.29 -22.62
C ASN A 463 -49.97 -35.87 -22.11
N VAL A 464 -50.35 -35.53 -20.87
CA VAL A 464 -49.99 -34.25 -20.24
C VAL A 464 -48.46 -34.06 -20.19
N ASN A 465 -47.69 -35.13 -19.98
CA ASN A 465 -46.23 -35.05 -19.94
C ASN A 465 -45.61 -34.62 -21.29
N GLU A 466 -46.24 -34.95 -22.42
CA GLU A 466 -45.79 -34.50 -23.74
C GLU A 466 -45.97 -32.98 -23.94
N PHE A 467 -46.98 -32.40 -23.30
CA PHE A 467 -47.17 -30.95 -23.27
C PHE A 467 -46.15 -30.27 -22.35
N LEU A 468 -45.86 -30.85 -21.18
CA LEU A 468 -44.84 -30.35 -20.27
C LEU A 468 -43.44 -30.34 -20.90
N ASN A 469 -43.05 -31.43 -21.58
CA ASN A 469 -41.77 -31.49 -22.31
C ASN A 469 -41.68 -30.42 -23.42
N TYR A 470 -42.79 -30.13 -24.10
CA TYR A 470 -42.83 -29.08 -25.12
C TYR A 470 -42.56 -27.68 -24.55
N LEU A 471 -42.93 -27.41 -23.30
CA LEU A 471 -42.61 -26.12 -22.66
C LEU A 471 -41.09 -25.91 -22.62
N ASP A 472 -40.31 -26.97 -22.36
CA ASP A 472 -38.84 -26.90 -22.29
C ASP A 472 -38.19 -26.58 -23.63
N GLU A 473 -38.82 -26.96 -24.74
CA GLU A 473 -38.40 -26.60 -26.09
C GLU A 473 -38.87 -25.19 -26.49
N PHE A 474 -40.09 -24.82 -26.10
CA PHE A 474 -40.74 -23.56 -26.49
C PHE A 474 -40.09 -22.33 -25.84
N TYR A 475 -39.88 -22.38 -24.52
CA TYR A 475 -39.51 -21.19 -23.77
C TYR A 475 -38.12 -20.59 -24.12
N PRO A 476 -37.08 -21.37 -24.45
CA PRO A 476 -35.82 -20.80 -24.95
C PRO A 476 -35.99 -19.87 -26.16
N GLU A 477 -36.80 -20.27 -27.15
CA GLU A 477 -37.11 -19.42 -28.31
C GLU A 477 -38.00 -18.24 -27.90
N HIS A 478 -38.97 -18.49 -27.02
CA HIS A 478 -39.89 -17.46 -26.55
C HIS A 478 -39.16 -16.34 -25.78
N ARG A 479 -38.12 -16.66 -24.98
CA ARG A 479 -37.29 -15.64 -24.30
C ARG A 479 -36.64 -14.67 -25.27
N GLU A 480 -36.15 -15.15 -26.41
CA GLU A 480 -35.59 -14.27 -27.45
C GLU A 480 -36.67 -13.36 -28.08
N TYR A 481 -37.89 -13.87 -28.22
CA TYR A 481 -39.02 -13.05 -28.64
C TYR A 481 -39.41 -11.98 -27.61
N ILE A 482 -39.40 -12.31 -26.31
CA ILE A 482 -39.61 -11.35 -25.23
C ILE A 482 -38.55 -10.24 -25.32
N LYS A 483 -37.27 -10.61 -25.41
CA LYS A 483 -36.16 -9.65 -25.51
C LYS A 483 -36.31 -8.70 -26.69
N LYS A 484 -36.70 -9.22 -27.85
CA LYS A 484 -36.93 -8.40 -29.04
C LYS A 484 -38.09 -7.40 -28.87
N ASN A 485 -39.17 -7.80 -28.21
CA ASN A 485 -40.36 -6.96 -28.04
C ASN A 485 -40.22 -5.97 -26.88
N MET A 486 -39.49 -6.33 -25.83
CA MET A 486 -39.31 -5.52 -24.62
C MET A 486 -38.05 -4.65 -24.68
N GLY A 487 -37.02 -5.07 -25.42
CA GLY A 487 -35.69 -4.45 -25.44
C GLY A 487 -35.73 -2.96 -25.75
N LYS A 488 -36.32 -2.57 -26.89
CA LYS A 488 -36.32 -1.15 -27.31
C LYS A 488 -37.19 -0.27 -26.41
N VAL A 489 -38.30 -0.81 -25.92
CA VAL A 489 -39.19 -0.12 -24.97
C VAL A 489 -38.43 0.14 -23.67
N MET A 490 -37.75 -0.87 -23.14
CA MET A 490 -36.96 -0.77 -21.91
C MET A 490 -35.76 0.16 -22.07
N GLU A 491 -35.02 0.09 -23.19
CA GLU A 491 -33.88 0.97 -23.45
C GLU A 491 -34.31 2.45 -23.47
N THR A 492 -35.44 2.74 -24.13
CA THR A 492 -35.96 4.12 -24.21
C THR A 492 -36.41 4.60 -22.83
N TYR A 493 -37.14 3.76 -22.10
CA TYR A 493 -37.57 4.06 -20.74
C TYR A 493 -36.38 4.27 -19.79
N ALA A 494 -35.35 3.42 -19.88
CA ALA A 494 -34.15 3.50 -19.06
C ALA A 494 -33.39 4.81 -19.24
N ASN A 495 -33.27 5.28 -20.47
CA ASN A 495 -32.64 6.57 -20.74
C ASN A 495 -33.44 7.73 -20.14
N LEU A 496 -34.76 7.77 -20.31
CA LEU A 496 -35.58 8.84 -19.75
C LEU A 496 -35.57 8.86 -18.22
N VAL A 497 -35.55 7.69 -17.58
CA VAL A 497 -35.42 7.59 -16.12
C VAL A 497 -34.03 8.04 -15.65
N ALA A 498 -32.97 7.67 -16.37
CA ALA A 498 -31.60 8.09 -16.06
C ALA A 498 -31.38 9.59 -16.28
N ASP A 499 -31.95 10.17 -17.34
CA ASP A 499 -31.95 11.62 -17.58
C ASP A 499 -32.58 12.36 -16.37
N ALA A 500 -33.76 11.90 -15.91
CA ALA A 500 -34.44 12.50 -14.76
C ALA A 500 -33.67 12.32 -13.44
N ALA A 501 -33.01 11.18 -13.23
CA ALA A 501 -32.14 10.94 -12.07
C ALA A 501 -30.87 11.81 -12.11
N THR A 502 -30.36 12.11 -13.29
CA THR A 502 -29.17 12.96 -13.50
C THR A 502 -29.48 14.44 -13.21
N GLU A 503 -30.63 14.91 -13.69
CA GLU A 503 -31.14 16.26 -13.38
C GLU A 503 -31.36 16.45 -11.87
N GLU A 504 -31.90 15.43 -11.20
CA GLU A 504 -32.14 15.43 -9.75
C GLU A 504 -30.88 15.73 -8.93
N VAL A 505 -29.75 15.12 -9.30
CA VAL A 505 -28.46 15.31 -8.61
C VAL A 505 -27.70 16.54 -9.09
N GLY A 506 -28.23 17.27 -10.09
CA GLY A 506 -27.63 18.47 -10.63
C GLY A 506 -26.37 18.22 -11.47
N LYS A 507 -26.26 17.04 -12.09
CA LYS A 507 -25.20 16.72 -13.05
C LYS A 507 -25.70 16.93 -14.49
N ASP A 508 -24.78 17.13 -15.42
CA ASP A 508 -25.11 17.45 -16.82
C ASP A 508 -25.13 16.22 -17.73
N ASP A 509 -24.52 15.09 -17.31
CA ASP A 509 -24.43 13.88 -18.14
C ASP A 509 -24.21 12.60 -17.30
N TYR A 510 -24.43 11.45 -17.93
CA TYR A 510 -24.17 10.10 -17.42
C TYR A 510 -23.70 9.16 -18.54
N ASP A 511 -23.04 8.06 -18.17
CA ASP A 511 -22.61 7.05 -19.15
C ASP A 511 -23.81 6.27 -19.72
N ARG A 512 -24.28 6.73 -20.90
CA ARG A 512 -25.39 6.10 -21.66
C ARG A 512 -25.10 4.65 -22.05
N ASP A 513 -23.85 4.28 -22.30
CA ASP A 513 -23.49 2.91 -22.66
C ASP A 513 -23.61 1.97 -21.45
N SER A 514 -23.35 2.46 -20.24
CA SER A 514 -23.60 1.72 -19.02
C SER A 514 -25.09 1.53 -18.74
N ILE A 515 -25.93 2.56 -18.93
CA ILE A 515 -27.39 2.41 -18.82
C ILE A 515 -27.92 1.41 -19.86
N LYS A 516 -27.42 1.46 -21.09
CA LYS A 516 -27.80 0.52 -22.14
C LYS A 516 -27.45 -0.92 -21.76
N ARG A 517 -26.20 -1.20 -21.38
CA ARG A 517 -25.77 -2.54 -20.93
C ARG A 517 -26.59 -3.05 -19.74
N TYR A 518 -26.91 -2.18 -18.79
CA TYR A 518 -27.78 -2.52 -17.66
C TYR A 518 -29.19 -2.87 -18.12
N SER A 519 -29.77 -2.09 -19.02
CA SER A 519 -31.11 -2.30 -19.56
C SER A 519 -31.22 -3.63 -20.35
N ASP A 520 -30.21 -3.98 -21.14
CA ASP A 520 -30.15 -5.27 -21.85
C ASP A 520 -30.13 -6.46 -20.86
N ALA A 521 -29.28 -6.38 -19.83
CA ALA A 521 -29.21 -7.39 -18.78
C ALA A 521 -30.51 -7.46 -17.95
N TYR A 522 -31.20 -6.33 -17.76
CA TYR A 522 -32.48 -6.27 -17.07
C TYR A 522 -33.57 -6.99 -17.87
N VAL A 523 -33.65 -6.77 -19.18
CA VAL A 523 -34.62 -7.42 -20.07
C VAL A 523 -34.41 -8.94 -20.13
N GLU A 524 -33.16 -9.40 -20.10
CA GLU A 524 -32.85 -10.83 -19.99
C GLU A 524 -33.49 -11.46 -18.72
N ARG A 525 -33.31 -10.81 -17.55
CA ARG A 525 -33.91 -11.27 -16.29
C ARG A 525 -35.44 -11.16 -16.30
N LEU A 526 -35.98 -10.14 -16.95
CA LEU A 526 -37.43 -9.99 -17.14
C LEU A 526 -38.00 -11.17 -17.95
N ALA A 527 -37.35 -11.54 -19.06
CA ALA A 527 -37.78 -12.68 -19.88
C ALA A 527 -37.80 -13.99 -19.09
N GLN A 528 -36.76 -14.24 -18.28
CA GLN A 528 -36.69 -15.42 -17.40
C GLN A 528 -37.81 -15.41 -16.34
N ARG A 529 -38.09 -14.25 -15.73
CA ARG A 529 -39.16 -14.09 -14.74
C ARG A 529 -40.54 -14.30 -15.35
N MET A 530 -40.77 -13.78 -16.56
CA MET A 530 -42.03 -13.98 -17.28
C MET A 530 -42.27 -15.46 -17.59
N GLU A 531 -41.26 -16.15 -18.10
CA GLU A 531 -41.32 -17.60 -18.32
C GLU A 531 -41.65 -18.35 -17.02
N TYR A 532 -40.92 -18.07 -15.94
CA TYR A 532 -41.12 -18.75 -14.67
C TYR A 532 -42.58 -18.63 -14.20
N TYR A 533 -43.13 -17.41 -14.21
CA TYR A 533 -44.53 -17.22 -13.81
C TYR A 533 -45.53 -17.85 -14.77
N SER A 534 -45.29 -17.78 -16.09
CA SER A 534 -46.17 -18.44 -17.05
C SER A 534 -46.18 -19.97 -16.85
N ARG A 535 -45.02 -20.59 -16.65
CA ARG A 535 -44.89 -22.03 -16.34
C ARG A 535 -45.62 -22.40 -15.06
N GLU A 536 -45.41 -21.65 -13.98
CA GLU A 536 -46.10 -21.87 -12.71
C GLU A 536 -47.62 -21.83 -12.88
N ARG A 537 -48.16 -20.83 -13.60
CA ARG A 537 -49.61 -20.73 -13.88
C ARG A 537 -50.12 -21.93 -14.69
N ILE A 538 -49.39 -22.34 -15.72
CA ILE A 538 -49.72 -23.51 -16.55
C ILE A 538 -49.74 -24.80 -15.72
N THR A 539 -48.67 -25.05 -14.95
CA THR A 539 -48.55 -26.24 -14.11
C THR A 539 -49.64 -26.26 -13.04
N ASN A 540 -49.95 -25.11 -12.43
CA ASN A 540 -51.03 -25.00 -11.45
C ASN A 540 -52.41 -25.27 -12.08
N ALA A 541 -52.69 -24.72 -13.27
CA ALA A 541 -53.92 -25.01 -14.01
C ALA A 541 -54.06 -26.51 -14.32
N ILE A 542 -52.99 -27.16 -14.79
CA ILE A 542 -52.98 -28.62 -15.02
C ILE A 542 -53.25 -29.40 -13.73
N ASN A 543 -52.59 -29.03 -12.63
CA ASN A 543 -52.77 -29.69 -11.33
C ASN A 543 -54.20 -29.53 -10.81
N ILE A 544 -54.81 -28.36 -10.98
CA ILE A 544 -56.21 -28.10 -10.61
C ILE A 544 -57.15 -28.98 -11.43
N ALA A 545 -56.95 -29.03 -12.76
CA ALA A 545 -57.75 -29.88 -13.64
C ALA A 545 -57.66 -31.36 -13.24
N GLN A 546 -56.44 -31.86 -13.00
CA GLN A 546 -56.23 -33.26 -12.59
C GLN A 546 -56.83 -33.58 -11.22
N ARG A 547 -56.72 -32.68 -10.24
CA ARG A 547 -57.30 -32.87 -8.89
C ARG A 547 -58.83 -32.89 -8.91
N ASN A 548 -59.43 -32.04 -9.73
CA ASN A 548 -60.89 -31.91 -9.85
C ASN A 548 -61.49 -32.85 -10.90
N ASN A 549 -60.65 -33.62 -11.60
CA ASN A 549 -61.01 -34.48 -12.72
C ASN A 549 -61.74 -33.73 -13.86
N ASN A 550 -61.33 -32.48 -14.10
CA ASN A 550 -61.80 -31.61 -15.18
C ASN A 550 -60.95 -31.80 -16.45
N ASP A 551 -61.44 -31.32 -17.60
CA ASP A 551 -60.66 -31.31 -18.85
C ASP A 551 -59.48 -30.33 -18.74
N VAL A 552 -58.27 -30.84 -18.97
CA VAL A 552 -57.02 -30.06 -18.84
C VAL A 552 -56.92 -28.97 -19.90
N LEU A 553 -57.45 -29.19 -21.11
CA LEU A 553 -57.41 -28.19 -22.17
C LEU A 553 -58.38 -27.04 -21.85
N GLU A 554 -59.59 -27.35 -21.37
CA GLU A 554 -60.58 -26.34 -20.94
C GLU A 554 -60.02 -25.48 -19.80
N GLN A 555 -59.37 -26.10 -18.81
CA GLN A 555 -58.76 -25.36 -17.70
C GLN A 555 -57.60 -24.44 -18.15
N LEU A 556 -56.82 -24.86 -19.16
CA LEU A 556 -55.76 -24.03 -19.74
C LEU A 556 -56.32 -22.89 -20.60
N GLU A 557 -57.41 -23.12 -21.34
CA GLU A 557 -58.11 -22.07 -22.09
C GLU A 557 -58.70 -21.00 -21.14
N GLU A 558 -59.27 -21.42 -20.00
CA GLU A 558 -59.76 -20.52 -18.96
C GLU A 558 -58.61 -19.71 -18.32
N GLU A 559 -57.54 -20.37 -17.87
CA GLU A 559 -56.40 -19.72 -17.22
C GLU A 559 -55.73 -18.68 -18.13
N MET A 560 -55.65 -18.96 -19.44
CA MET A 560 -55.01 -18.08 -20.42
C MET A 560 -55.94 -17.05 -21.06
N SER A 561 -57.23 -17.05 -20.70
CA SER A 561 -58.24 -16.23 -21.37
C SER A 561 -57.95 -14.73 -21.31
N ASP A 562 -57.35 -14.25 -20.22
CA ASP A 562 -57.08 -12.83 -19.95
C ASP A 562 -55.58 -12.45 -20.00
N TRP A 563 -54.74 -13.34 -20.51
CA TRP A 563 -53.28 -13.15 -20.47
C TRP A 563 -52.80 -11.93 -21.28
N ASP A 564 -53.40 -11.66 -22.43
CA ASP A 564 -53.04 -10.51 -23.27
C ASP A 564 -53.87 -9.25 -22.97
N THR A 565 -54.67 -9.26 -21.91
CA THR A 565 -55.47 -8.11 -21.44
C THR A 565 -55.14 -7.81 -19.98
N THR A 566 -55.87 -8.38 -19.03
CA THR A 566 -55.78 -8.08 -17.60
C THR A 566 -54.39 -8.37 -17.03
N ARG A 567 -53.80 -9.52 -17.37
CA ARG A 567 -52.45 -9.88 -16.92
C ARG A 567 -51.40 -8.91 -17.50
N ALA A 568 -51.51 -8.60 -18.79
CA ALA A 568 -50.59 -7.68 -19.47
C ALA A 568 -50.60 -6.29 -18.82
N GLU A 569 -51.78 -5.76 -18.51
CA GLU A 569 -51.93 -4.48 -17.81
C GLU A 569 -51.34 -4.52 -16.39
N PHE A 570 -51.62 -5.58 -15.65
CA PHE A 570 -51.11 -5.76 -14.29
C PHE A 570 -49.58 -5.85 -14.25
N ASP A 571 -49.00 -6.71 -15.09
CA ASP A 571 -47.55 -6.90 -15.17
C ASP A 571 -46.85 -5.62 -15.67
N ALA A 572 -47.46 -4.89 -16.61
CA ALA A 572 -46.95 -3.60 -17.09
C ALA A 572 -46.90 -2.52 -16.00
N SER A 573 -47.97 -2.41 -15.19
CA SER A 573 -48.03 -1.48 -14.06
C SER A 573 -46.95 -1.78 -13.02
N LYS A 574 -46.79 -3.07 -12.68
CA LYS A 574 -45.74 -3.52 -11.75
C LYS A 574 -44.33 -3.26 -12.31
N GLU A 575 -44.16 -3.48 -13.61
CA GLU A 575 -42.85 -3.37 -14.26
C GLU A 575 -42.42 -1.92 -14.46
N SER A 576 -43.33 -1.00 -14.75
CA SER A 576 -42.98 0.43 -14.89
C SER A 576 -42.36 0.99 -13.62
N VAL A 577 -42.87 0.57 -12.45
CA VAL A 577 -42.36 0.96 -11.12
C VAL A 577 -41.04 0.26 -10.80
N ARG A 578 -40.98 -1.07 -11.03
CA ARG A 578 -39.76 -1.85 -10.76
C ARG A 578 -38.58 -1.38 -11.58
N ALA A 579 -38.78 -1.22 -12.89
CA ALA A 579 -37.77 -0.74 -13.80
C ALA A 579 -37.33 0.67 -13.40
N ASN A 580 -38.27 1.57 -13.04
CA ASN A 580 -37.94 2.91 -12.56
C ASN A 580 -36.98 2.88 -11.36
N GLY A 581 -37.31 2.11 -10.33
CA GLY A 581 -36.48 1.97 -9.13
C GLY A 581 -35.11 1.36 -9.41
N ALA A 582 -35.06 0.29 -10.21
CA ALA A 582 -33.84 -0.41 -10.56
C ALA A 582 -32.88 0.47 -11.39
N ILE A 583 -33.40 1.16 -12.40
CA ILE A 583 -32.63 2.06 -13.26
C ILE A 583 -32.16 3.28 -12.47
N THR A 584 -33.02 3.87 -11.65
CA THR A 584 -32.64 5.01 -10.80
C THR A 584 -31.51 4.62 -9.84
N LEU A 585 -31.61 3.46 -9.19
CA LEU A 585 -30.57 2.99 -8.26
C LEU A 585 -29.23 2.81 -8.99
N PHE A 586 -29.27 2.23 -10.19
CA PHE A 586 -28.09 2.06 -11.02
C PHE A 586 -27.50 3.41 -11.47
N ALA A 587 -28.33 4.35 -11.93
CA ALA A 587 -27.90 5.69 -12.31
C ALA A 587 -27.29 6.45 -11.12
N PHE A 588 -27.92 6.39 -9.94
CA PHE A 588 -27.36 6.97 -8.72
C PHE A 588 -26.01 6.36 -8.33
N THR A 589 -25.82 5.06 -8.59
CA THR A 589 -24.54 4.39 -8.34
C THR A 589 -23.45 4.90 -9.28
N THR A 590 -23.76 5.10 -10.58
CA THR A 590 -22.80 5.65 -11.54
C THR A 590 -22.57 7.16 -11.36
N LEU A 591 -23.50 7.85 -10.69
CA LEU A 591 -23.41 9.27 -10.36
C LEU A 591 -22.84 9.54 -8.96
N ASP A 592 -22.29 8.55 -8.27
CA ASP A 592 -21.66 8.65 -6.94
C ASP A 592 -22.60 9.19 -5.84
N VAL A 593 -23.89 8.89 -5.92
CA VAL A 593 -24.85 9.25 -4.87
C VAL A 593 -24.62 8.36 -3.64
N ALA A 594 -24.34 8.97 -2.49
CA ALA A 594 -24.03 8.21 -1.27
C ALA A 594 -25.28 7.65 -0.55
N PHE A 595 -26.39 8.37 -0.61
CA PHE A 595 -27.61 8.03 0.11
C PHE A 595 -28.83 8.14 -0.79
N ILE A 596 -29.81 7.29 -0.54
CA ILE A 596 -31.11 7.29 -1.23
C ILE A 596 -32.22 7.34 -0.20
N THR A 597 -33.33 7.99 -0.58
CA THR A 597 -34.53 8.10 0.24
C THR A 597 -35.70 7.46 -0.50
N TRP A 598 -36.53 6.72 0.22
CA TRP A 598 -37.79 6.20 -0.31
C TRP A 598 -38.85 7.30 -0.29
N VAL A 599 -39.60 7.45 -1.37
CA VAL A 599 -40.70 8.41 -1.50
C VAL A 599 -41.95 7.68 -1.91
N ALA A 600 -42.95 7.68 -1.03
CA ALA A 600 -44.31 7.30 -1.37
C ALA A 600 -44.93 8.40 -2.21
N SER A 601 -45.50 8.06 -3.36
CA SER A 601 -45.98 9.05 -4.32
C SER A 601 -47.46 8.90 -4.67
N GLY A 602 -48.30 8.37 -3.77
CA GLY A 602 -49.75 8.19 -3.98
C GLY A 602 -50.62 9.42 -3.70
N LYS A 603 -51.86 9.43 -4.21
CA LYS A 603 -52.93 10.35 -3.73
C LYS A 603 -53.40 10.00 -2.32
N GLU A 604 -53.33 8.71 -1.98
CA GLU A 604 -53.44 8.13 -0.65
C GLU A 604 -52.29 7.12 -0.57
N ASN A 605 -51.31 7.36 0.31
CA ASN A 605 -50.22 6.43 0.45
C ASN A 605 -50.75 5.10 1.01
N CYS A 606 -50.27 3.99 0.47
CA CYS A 606 -50.55 2.69 1.06
C CYS A 606 -49.88 2.64 2.46
N PRO A 607 -50.57 2.16 3.51
CA PRO A 607 -50.04 2.12 4.88
C PRO A 607 -48.68 1.42 5.03
N ILE A 608 -48.39 0.44 4.15
CA ILE A 608 -47.10 -0.25 4.10
C ILE A 608 -46.00 0.69 3.62
N CYS A 609 -46.31 1.53 2.62
CA CYS A 609 -45.36 2.47 2.03
C CYS A 609 -45.13 3.70 2.90
N ASP A 610 -46.09 4.08 3.76
CA ASP A 610 -45.93 5.17 4.73
C ASP A 610 -44.81 4.90 5.74
N GLU A 611 -44.60 3.65 6.15
CA GLU A 611 -43.48 3.30 7.04
C GLU A 611 -42.11 3.48 6.40
N LEU A 612 -42.06 3.46 5.06
CA LEU A 612 -40.83 3.67 4.29
C LEU A 612 -40.69 5.10 3.80
N ASP A 613 -41.76 5.89 3.75
CA ASP A 613 -41.70 7.26 3.25
C ASP A 613 -40.71 8.12 4.05
N GLY A 614 -39.81 8.79 3.34
CA GLY A 614 -38.74 9.58 3.95
C GLY A 614 -37.59 8.77 4.57
N LYS A 615 -37.68 7.43 4.64
CA LYS A 615 -36.57 6.59 5.12
C LYS A 615 -35.36 6.81 4.24
N LYS A 616 -34.20 7.07 4.84
CA LYS A 616 -32.91 7.33 4.16
C LYS A 616 -31.92 6.23 4.50
N ILE A 617 -31.30 5.65 3.49
CA ILE A 617 -30.30 4.58 3.63
C ILE A 617 -29.08 4.87 2.74
N GLY A 618 -27.95 4.23 3.03
CA GLY A 618 -26.79 4.25 2.11
C GLY A 618 -27.13 3.54 0.80
N ILE A 619 -26.56 3.97 -0.33
CA ILE A 619 -26.90 3.44 -1.66
C ILE A 619 -26.69 1.92 -1.82
N SER A 620 -25.77 1.34 -1.03
CA SER A 620 -25.50 -0.10 -1.02
C SER A 620 -26.35 -0.89 0.00
N GLN A 621 -27.21 -0.22 0.75
CA GLN A 621 -28.06 -0.82 1.78
C GLN A 621 -29.45 -1.16 1.22
N LYS A 622 -30.23 -1.90 2.00
CA LYS A 622 -31.61 -2.31 1.67
C LYS A 622 -32.58 -1.53 2.56
N PHE A 623 -33.74 -1.18 2.02
CA PHE A 623 -34.81 -0.53 2.79
C PHE A 623 -35.48 -1.50 3.74
N VAL A 624 -35.73 -2.72 3.27
CA VAL A 624 -36.29 -3.85 4.03
C VAL A 624 -35.67 -5.16 3.54
N SER A 625 -35.58 -6.14 4.44
CA SER A 625 -35.06 -7.47 4.17
C SER A 625 -36.14 -8.53 4.28
N ALA A 626 -35.92 -9.69 3.67
CA ALA A 626 -36.82 -10.83 3.81
C ALA A 626 -37.00 -11.20 5.30
N GLY A 627 -38.25 -11.32 5.73
CA GLY A 627 -38.62 -11.60 7.12
C GLY A 627 -38.98 -10.37 7.96
N ASP A 628 -38.72 -9.16 7.48
CA ASP A 628 -39.18 -7.93 8.13
C ASP A 628 -40.73 -7.88 8.16
N VAL A 629 -41.28 -7.27 9.21
CA VAL A 629 -42.73 -7.10 9.38
C VAL A 629 -43.05 -5.61 9.37
N LEU A 630 -43.87 -5.18 8.42
CA LEU A 630 -44.36 -3.81 8.28
C LEU A 630 -45.85 -3.73 8.65
N ASN A 631 -46.33 -2.55 9.00
CA ASN A 631 -47.74 -2.36 9.32
C ASN A 631 -48.60 -2.14 8.06
N GLN A 632 -49.67 -2.93 7.92
CA GLN A 632 -50.69 -2.78 6.89
C GLN A 632 -52.05 -2.54 7.56
N ASN A 633 -52.33 -1.29 7.98
CA ASN A 633 -53.59 -0.92 8.64
C ASN A 633 -53.93 -1.75 9.89
N GLY A 634 -52.93 -2.05 10.72
CA GLY A 634 -53.07 -2.83 11.95
C GLY A 634 -52.80 -4.33 11.78
N GLU A 635 -52.63 -4.82 10.56
CA GLU A 635 -52.24 -6.20 10.26
C GLU A 635 -50.75 -6.29 9.85
N PRO A 636 -50.04 -7.38 10.20
CA PRO A 636 -48.63 -7.55 9.86
C PRO A 636 -48.44 -7.92 8.39
N TYR A 637 -47.68 -7.11 7.65
CA TYR A 637 -47.19 -7.41 6.31
C TYR A 637 -45.79 -8.02 6.37
N HIS A 638 -45.67 -9.29 5.98
CA HIS A 638 -44.40 -10.00 5.96
C HIS A 638 -43.66 -9.78 4.64
N VAL A 639 -42.48 -9.16 4.72
CA VAL A 639 -41.60 -8.91 3.58
C VAL A 639 -41.02 -10.25 3.08
N ARG A 640 -41.27 -10.58 1.82
CA ARG A 640 -40.90 -11.89 1.23
C ARG A 640 -39.48 -11.95 0.67
N GLN A 641 -38.91 -10.81 0.31
CA GLN A 641 -37.59 -10.71 -0.32
C GLN A 641 -36.95 -9.36 0.03
N ASP A 642 -35.66 -9.23 -0.22
CA ASP A 642 -34.94 -7.99 0.03
C ASP A 642 -35.32 -6.89 -0.98
N HIS A 643 -35.55 -5.67 -0.51
CA HIS A 643 -35.87 -4.52 -1.36
C HIS A 643 -34.87 -3.38 -1.14
N ALA A 644 -34.08 -3.09 -2.18
CA ALA A 644 -33.26 -1.88 -2.28
C ALA A 644 -33.97 -0.73 -3.03
N HIS A 645 -35.07 -1.04 -3.72
CA HIS A 645 -35.91 -0.08 -4.43
C HIS A 645 -37.36 -0.60 -4.56
N PRO A 646 -38.34 0.27 -4.88
CA PRO A 646 -39.71 -0.10 -5.20
C PRO A 646 -39.83 -1.01 -6.45
N PRO A 647 -40.93 -1.76 -6.61
CA PRO A 647 -42.07 -1.85 -5.71
C PRO A 647 -41.82 -2.81 -4.55
N LEU A 648 -42.43 -2.51 -3.40
CA LEU A 648 -42.47 -3.43 -2.26
C LEU A 648 -43.59 -4.47 -2.42
N HIS A 649 -44.76 -4.03 -2.89
CA HIS A 649 -45.93 -4.87 -3.11
C HIS A 649 -46.59 -4.51 -4.45
N ASP A 650 -47.59 -5.30 -4.87
CA ASP A 650 -48.35 -5.04 -6.08
C ASP A 650 -49.17 -3.74 -5.95
N GLY A 651 -49.24 -2.95 -7.02
CA GLY A 651 -49.91 -1.65 -7.03
C GLY A 651 -49.17 -0.51 -6.32
N CYS A 652 -47.91 -0.72 -5.92
CA CYS A 652 -47.04 0.31 -5.34
C CYS A 652 -46.66 1.35 -6.41
N ASP A 653 -46.73 2.64 -6.09
CA ASP A 653 -46.32 3.77 -6.95
C ASP A 653 -45.13 4.57 -6.37
N CYS A 654 -44.39 3.95 -5.45
CA CYS A 654 -43.25 4.57 -4.79
C CYS A 654 -42.03 4.67 -5.72
N MET A 655 -41.11 5.56 -5.36
CA MET A 655 -39.81 5.68 -6.02
C MET A 655 -38.70 5.96 -5.02
N ILE A 656 -37.46 5.98 -5.51
CA ILE A 656 -36.29 6.44 -4.75
C ILE A 656 -35.77 7.75 -5.30
N VAL A 657 -35.22 8.58 -4.42
CA VAL A 657 -34.65 9.90 -4.70
C VAL A 657 -33.30 10.04 -4.00
N ALA A 658 -32.47 10.98 -4.44
CA ALA A 658 -31.17 11.27 -3.84
C ALA A 658 -31.36 11.86 -2.43
N GLY A 659 -30.68 11.23 -1.45
CA GLY A 659 -30.87 11.43 -0.01
C GLY A 659 -30.06 12.55 0.62
#